data_AF-A0A9N9DTD5-F1
#
_entry.id   AF-A0A9N9DTD5-F1
#
_cell.length_a   1.000
_cell.length_b   1.000
_cell.length_c   1.000
_cell.angle_alpha   90.00
_cell.angle_beta   90.00
_cell.angle_gamma   90.00
#
_symmetry.space_group_name_H-M   'P 1'
#
loop_
_entity.id
_entity.type
_entity.pdbx_description
1 polymer ?
#
loop_
_entity_poly.entity_id
_entity_poly.type
_entity_poly.pdbx_seq_one_letter_code
_entity_poly.pdbx_strand_id
1 'polypeptide(L)'
;MSYTSKRNKVDSNALTQFKQSAAVCIKGEYQTLSTICYVLNSGLIPPDAEIPDCVLPYNISKKFEDKNPKEIDCLKKYFQWVELSLVDWASFIIDHPDLEVNPTFAEKVHIILEKSLKDITQIDKDKIHGLFVHKKCISTTHSMKKPGETYIQDDDLFTDLPRINFKNRLDLQNLMKFFGIREVVEIQHILNCSCQENYDHMRIVKYLAELADNLQDDEWKRLMHAKIWPKNKQIDLQNNKIEDIKPKVQLYTARDLYIPLDLYRKFCLPTIEWKEKWDPNTKEAKFLIRVGLQEHPSLEKILELSASPREDCKKALKFFIDNFDDKYSIDYKADAINIAFLPCSEHSSYAKPSECFVKPDCAVMGFNVIHQEYQSIAGKLGLHQQPNHEELFKKLINNTPQTEAKAREIFEYLATQRDEFIPSEWITLSESKFIPTRNKDQPDIIYESPHGCFFKGQEKMGRMEEILGEFFTFINYGWKANEFLQKCGVENEPSSITIADLLVKKSIEIWDSIGCNAEIYEIILRKLFNDYNTIARNSKLIAEMREKPILLGFKQNSDSIDSHLAIAEDIYINDSMIYQEVCHLLTAPKDDDIELWYRDLGCKSLSESIKEKVNISGAIRETSSSHGLQEKLKERAHLFYKDYPKYMIKKDEEWFKKLQVKEIEQIEIEYLLKVKSKPKTKYETAYIERKKRENMDIFTLYVTSTPDYSDISRHIVKNIYKSHILRDIIYIHNILEAPYKANSKQQTLPPDFNKNINQEYEDDLYSPTIKTTSLDPKIEKLVSILQKMFLDCDPDYIRQCLVQENGDQLLVKNKLMEGNYLIFYQGTGSIDAYEKYFGLNFLDEGISHISKPDIIQDAFPISFKSFHPNLVSESQSNYCEVIPGLFVRFLDGIEFYVSKGIDHSNILSSCHTSLSHFVKMLKDLVKAFKLVPKSINVFFDDNTSSIVFNQNSLLFFNFKFYKAECSEIEAMSYWYMMFCHGLAHNFIRDHNFEHR
;
A
#
# COMPACT_ATOMS: atom_id res chain seq x y z
N MET A 1 -88.20 -93.48 -46.89
CA MET A 1 -89.20 -93.65 -47.98
C MET A 1 -88.67 -94.69 -48.97
N SER A 2 -89.54 -95.62 -49.36
CA SER A 2 -89.26 -96.75 -50.24
C SER A 2 -88.84 -96.31 -51.66
N TYR A 3 -88.01 -97.14 -52.28
CA TYR A 3 -87.51 -97.11 -53.65
C TYR A 3 -88.55 -96.62 -54.68
N THR A 4 -88.33 -95.43 -55.26
CA THR A 4 -88.57 -95.10 -56.68
C THR A 4 -88.16 -93.64 -56.97
N SER A 5 -86.90 -93.42 -57.37
CA SER A 5 -86.62 -92.76 -58.65
C SER A 5 -85.11 -92.71 -58.90
N LYS A 6 -84.70 -93.39 -59.98
CA LYS A 6 -83.46 -93.08 -60.69
C LYS A 6 -83.66 -91.72 -61.37
N ARG A 7 -83.41 -90.61 -60.66
CA ARG A 7 -83.17 -89.26 -61.21
C ARG A 7 -82.56 -88.41 -60.10
N ASN A 8 -81.35 -87.91 -60.32
CA ASN A 8 -80.57 -87.03 -59.43
C ASN A 8 -81.18 -85.62 -59.25
N LYS A 9 -82.49 -85.50 -59.03
CA LYS A 9 -83.15 -84.25 -58.63
C LYS A 9 -84.24 -84.58 -57.63
N VAL A 10 -83.86 -84.58 -56.34
CA VAL A 10 -84.83 -84.49 -55.25
C VAL A 10 -85.54 -83.14 -55.40
N ASP A 11 -86.86 -83.14 -55.46
CA ASP A 11 -87.64 -81.90 -55.45
C ASP A 11 -87.33 -81.14 -54.16
N SER A 12 -86.83 -79.90 -54.30
CA SER A 12 -86.45 -79.05 -53.18
C SER A 12 -87.60 -78.88 -52.19
N ASN A 13 -88.84 -78.87 -52.69
CA ASN A 13 -90.02 -78.72 -51.84
C ASN A 13 -90.29 -79.99 -51.00
N ALA A 14 -90.09 -81.17 -51.58
CA ALA A 14 -90.24 -82.45 -50.89
C ALA A 14 -89.15 -82.68 -49.83
N LEU A 15 -87.91 -82.25 -50.11
CA LEU A 15 -86.82 -82.31 -49.11
C LEU A 15 -87.07 -81.35 -47.95
N THR A 16 -87.58 -80.14 -48.21
CA THR A 16 -87.96 -79.18 -47.16
C THR A 16 -89.08 -79.72 -46.29
N GLN A 17 -90.12 -80.32 -46.88
CA GLN A 17 -91.20 -80.99 -46.13
C GLN A 17 -90.67 -82.18 -45.30
N PHE A 18 -89.75 -82.98 -45.85
CA PHE A 18 -89.10 -84.05 -45.10
C PHE A 18 -88.29 -83.51 -43.92
N LYS A 19 -87.49 -82.46 -44.12
CA LYS A 19 -86.72 -81.81 -43.05
C LYS A 19 -87.62 -81.28 -41.92
N GLN A 20 -88.78 -80.72 -42.27
CA GLN A 20 -89.76 -80.22 -41.30
C GLN A 20 -90.50 -81.35 -40.55
N SER A 21 -90.66 -82.52 -41.17
CA SER A 21 -91.42 -83.65 -40.59
C SER A 21 -90.55 -84.65 -39.82
N ALA A 22 -89.28 -84.82 -40.22
CA ALA A 22 -88.35 -85.71 -39.55
C ALA A 22 -87.83 -85.04 -38.28
N ALA A 23 -87.85 -85.76 -37.15
CA ALA A 23 -87.33 -85.26 -35.88
C ALA A 23 -86.21 -86.16 -35.34
N VAL A 24 -85.24 -85.53 -34.67
CA VAL A 24 -84.15 -86.16 -33.93
C VAL A 24 -84.32 -85.79 -32.47
N CYS A 25 -84.20 -86.77 -31.57
CA CYS A 25 -84.21 -86.51 -30.14
C CYS A 25 -82.80 -86.11 -29.68
N ILE A 26 -82.64 -84.88 -29.20
CA ILE A 26 -81.38 -84.30 -28.70
C ILE A 26 -81.62 -83.91 -27.24
N LYS A 27 -80.82 -84.48 -26.32
CA LYS A 27 -80.92 -84.21 -24.87
C LYS A 27 -82.36 -84.37 -24.28
N GLY A 28 -83.18 -85.23 -24.87
CA GLY A 28 -84.56 -85.49 -24.41
C GLY A 28 -85.65 -84.67 -25.13
N GLU A 29 -85.27 -83.73 -26.00
CA GLU A 29 -86.20 -82.92 -26.79
C GLU A 29 -86.20 -83.33 -28.27
N TYR A 30 -87.38 -83.34 -28.88
CA TYR A 30 -87.52 -83.63 -30.32
C TYR A 30 -87.30 -82.36 -31.14
N GLN A 31 -86.23 -82.34 -31.93
CA GLN A 31 -85.91 -81.25 -32.84
C GLN A 31 -86.11 -81.70 -34.29
N THR A 32 -86.77 -80.87 -35.09
CA THR A 32 -86.95 -81.17 -36.52
C THR A 32 -85.61 -81.15 -37.26
N LEU A 33 -85.42 -82.00 -38.26
CA LEU A 33 -84.19 -82.04 -39.03
C LEU A 33 -83.92 -80.72 -39.81
N SER A 34 -84.96 -79.89 -40.00
CA SER A 34 -84.84 -78.53 -40.54
C SER A 34 -84.11 -77.55 -39.63
N THR A 35 -84.03 -77.79 -38.31
CA THR A 35 -83.28 -76.92 -37.39
C THR A 35 -81.80 -77.26 -37.33
N ILE A 36 -81.41 -78.42 -37.86
CA ILE A 36 -80.01 -78.85 -37.93
C ILE A 36 -79.37 -78.29 -39.20
N CYS A 37 -78.32 -77.48 -39.02
CA CYS A 37 -77.56 -76.83 -40.08
C CYS A 37 -76.10 -77.27 -40.11
N TYR A 38 -75.56 -77.73 -38.97
CA TYR A 38 -74.14 -78.04 -38.83
C TYR A 38 -73.87 -79.50 -38.46
N VAL A 39 -72.69 -79.99 -38.82
CA VAL A 39 -72.10 -81.24 -38.31
C VAL A 39 -70.87 -80.89 -37.49
N LEU A 40 -70.70 -81.53 -36.32
CA LEU A 40 -69.54 -81.29 -35.46
C LEU A 40 -68.24 -81.74 -36.14
N ASN A 41 -67.26 -80.85 -36.21
CA ASN A 41 -65.89 -81.19 -36.56
C ASN A 41 -65.10 -81.54 -35.28
N SER A 42 -64.95 -82.84 -35.00
CA SER A 42 -64.30 -83.33 -33.78
C SER A 42 -62.79 -83.07 -33.72
N GLY A 43 -62.17 -82.67 -34.83
CA GLY A 43 -60.76 -82.25 -34.87
C GLY A 43 -60.55 -80.83 -34.33
N LEU A 44 -61.55 -79.95 -34.50
CA LEU A 44 -61.50 -78.57 -34.04
C LEU A 44 -62.26 -78.34 -32.72
N ILE A 45 -63.34 -79.06 -32.48
CA ILE A 45 -64.18 -78.87 -31.29
C ILE A 45 -64.44 -80.24 -30.69
N PRO A 46 -64.01 -80.50 -29.44
CA PRO A 46 -64.10 -81.83 -28.89
C PRO A 46 -65.58 -82.21 -28.62
N PRO A 47 -65.95 -83.50 -28.69
CA PRO A 47 -67.34 -83.94 -28.57
C PRO A 47 -68.04 -83.64 -27.24
N ASP A 48 -67.28 -83.38 -26.18
CA ASP A 48 -67.75 -83.00 -24.85
C ASP A 48 -67.94 -81.48 -24.69
N ALA A 49 -67.58 -80.68 -25.69
CA ALA A 49 -67.83 -79.25 -25.71
C ALA A 49 -69.34 -78.94 -25.83
N GLU A 50 -69.74 -77.79 -25.30
CA GLU A 50 -71.06 -77.25 -25.57
C GLU A 50 -71.15 -76.81 -27.03
N ILE A 51 -72.24 -77.20 -27.69
CA ILE A 51 -72.48 -76.98 -29.11
C ILE A 51 -73.89 -76.41 -29.30
N PRO A 52 -74.12 -75.59 -30.33
CA PRO A 52 -75.45 -75.08 -30.65
C PRO A 52 -76.47 -76.20 -30.92
N ASP A 53 -77.75 -75.95 -30.62
CA ASP A 53 -78.83 -76.91 -30.90
C ASP A 53 -79.01 -77.21 -32.39
N CYS A 54 -78.55 -76.32 -33.27
CA CYS A 54 -78.55 -76.52 -34.72
C CYS A 54 -77.41 -77.43 -35.22
N VAL A 55 -76.64 -78.07 -34.32
CA VAL A 55 -75.54 -78.98 -34.67
C VAL A 55 -75.96 -80.42 -34.43
N LEU A 56 -75.71 -81.29 -35.41
CA LEU A 56 -75.97 -82.71 -35.29
C LEU A 56 -75.11 -83.31 -34.16
N PRO A 57 -75.72 -83.97 -33.15
CA PRO A 57 -74.96 -84.56 -32.05
C PRO A 57 -73.93 -85.58 -32.52
N TYR A 58 -72.73 -85.52 -31.93
CA TYR A 58 -71.60 -86.35 -32.34
C TYR A 58 -71.87 -87.86 -32.22
N ASN A 59 -72.61 -88.28 -31.20
CA ASN A 59 -73.01 -89.68 -31.01
C ASN A 59 -73.91 -90.21 -32.15
N ILE A 60 -74.54 -89.33 -32.93
CA ILE A 60 -75.34 -89.66 -34.11
C ILE A 60 -74.45 -89.59 -35.35
N SER A 61 -73.72 -88.49 -35.57
CA SER A 61 -72.85 -88.33 -36.75
C SER A 61 -71.77 -89.43 -36.82
N LYS A 62 -71.15 -89.76 -35.68
CA LYS A 62 -70.13 -90.79 -35.56
C LYS A 62 -70.63 -92.17 -36.01
N LYS A 63 -71.90 -92.51 -35.77
CA LYS A 63 -72.45 -93.82 -36.20
C LYS A 63 -72.53 -93.98 -37.72
N PHE A 64 -72.65 -92.87 -38.45
CA PHE A 64 -72.59 -92.87 -39.92
C PHE A 64 -71.14 -92.92 -40.40
N GLU A 65 -70.26 -92.18 -39.73
CA GLU A 65 -68.82 -92.16 -40.03
C GLU A 65 -68.14 -93.52 -39.78
N ASP A 66 -68.45 -94.18 -38.65
CA ASP A 66 -67.95 -95.51 -38.27
C ASP A 66 -68.36 -96.61 -39.26
N LYS A 67 -69.54 -96.45 -39.91
CA LYS A 67 -70.03 -97.42 -40.90
C LYS A 67 -69.40 -97.21 -42.27
N ASN A 68 -69.31 -95.97 -42.74
CA ASN A 68 -68.63 -95.58 -43.96
C ASN A 68 -68.44 -94.05 -44.00
N PRO A 69 -67.20 -93.53 -44.04
CA PRO A 69 -66.94 -92.08 -44.08
C PRO A 69 -67.65 -91.35 -45.23
N LYS A 70 -67.88 -92.04 -46.36
CA LYS A 70 -68.58 -91.44 -47.51
C LYS A 70 -70.07 -91.19 -47.27
N GLU A 71 -70.69 -91.86 -46.29
CA GLU A 71 -72.11 -91.70 -45.99
C GLU A 71 -72.40 -90.34 -45.35
N ILE A 72 -71.58 -89.92 -44.38
CA ILE A 72 -71.78 -88.61 -43.74
C ILE A 72 -71.54 -87.46 -44.72
N ASP A 73 -70.58 -87.58 -45.63
CA ASP A 73 -70.35 -86.59 -46.69
C ASP A 73 -71.50 -86.52 -47.70
N CYS A 74 -72.10 -87.67 -48.03
CA CYS A 74 -73.33 -87.69 -48.82
C CYS A 74 -74.46 -86.98 -48.07
N LEU A 75 -74.64 -87.24 -46.77
CA LEU A 75 -75.66 -86.59 -45.95
C LEU A 75 -75.44 -85.08 -45.84
N LYS A 76 -74.20 -84.62 -45.62
CA LYS A 76 -73.83 -83.20 -45.66
C LYS A 76 -74.25 -82.56 -46.99
N LYS A 77 -73.96 -83.22 -48.11
CA LYS A 77 -74.33 -82.73 -49.45
C LYS A 77 -75.84 -82.73 -49.70
N TYR A 78 -76.57 -83.76 -49.28
CA TYR A 78 -78.02 -83.87 -49.47
C TYR A 78 -78.80 -82.91 -48.57
N PHE A 79 -78.45 -82.82 -47.30
CA PHE A 79 -79.09 -81.92 -46.34
C PHE A 79 -78.51 -80.50 -46.34
N GLN A 80 -77.47 -80.25 -47.12
CA GLN A 80 -76.74 -78.97 -47.17
C GLN A 80 -76.19 -78.56 -45.79
N TRP A 81 -75.78 -79.54 -44.99
CA TRP A 81 -75.13 -79.27 -43.71
C TRP A 81 -73.68 -78.87 -43.92
N VAL A 82 -73.24 -77.87 -43.15
CA VAL A 82 -71.87 -77.37 -43.16
C VAL A 82 -71.14 -77.89 -41.93
N GLU A 83 -69.83 -78.07 -41.99
CA GLU A 83 -69.07 -78.36 -40.76
C GLU A 83 -69.07 -77.12 -39.86
N LEU A 84 -69.26 -77.34 -38.56
CA LEU A 84 -69.20 -76.25 -37.58
C LEU A 84 -67.78 -75.68 -37.56
N SER A 85 -67.63 -74.45 -38.03
CA SER A 85 -66.34 -73.75 -37.98
C SER A 85 -66.03 -73.31 -36.54
N LEU A 86 -64.75 -73.10 -36.24
CA LEU A 86 -64.34 -72.59 -34.93
C LEU A 86 -64.90 -71.18 -34.66
N VAL A 87 -65.08 -70.36 -35.71
CA VAL A 87 -65.64 -69.00 -35.61
C VAL A 87 -67.14 -69.04 -35.26
N ASP A 88 -67.90 -69.93 -35.90
CA ASP A 88 -69.33 -70.08 -35.62
C ASP A 88 -69.55 -70.65 -34.21
N TRP A 89 -68.71 -71.60 -33.80
CA TRP A 89 -68.71 -72.11 -32.42
C TRP A 89 -68.32 -71.04 -31.39
N ALA A 90 -67.26 -70.29 -31.65
CA ALA A 90 -66.86 -69.15 -30.82
C ALA A 90 -67.99 -68.13 -30.67
N SER A 91 -68.67 -67.80 -31.77
CA SER A 91 -69.80 -66.87 -31.77
C SER A 91 -70.95 -67.37 -30.90
N PHE A 92 -71.24 -68.68 -30.92
CA PHE A 92 -72.24 -69.29 -30.03
C PHE A 92 -71.81 -69.27 -28.55
N ILE A 93 -70.58 -69.66 -28.26
CA ILE A 93 -70.07 -69.76 -26.88
C ILE A 93 -70.03 -68.40 -26.18
N ILE A 94 -69.86 -67.31 -26.94
CA ILE A 94 -69.79 -65.95 -26.39
C ILE A 94 -71.09 -65.47 -25.75
N ASP A 95 -72.21 -66.05 -26.16
CA ASP A 95 -73.52 -65.77 -25.59
C ASP A 95 -73.86 -66.74 -24.44
N HIS A 96 -73.00 -67.71 -24.14
CA HIS A 96 -73.21 -68.63 -23.03
C HIS A 96 -73.01 -67.92 -21.68
N PRO A 97 -74.00 -67.96 -20.76
CA PRO A 97 -73.97 -67.19 -19.51
C PRO A 97 -72.80 -67.57 -18.59
N ASP A 98 -72.34 -68.82 -18.65
CA ASP A 98 -71.24 -69.29 -17.81
C ASP A 98 -69.86 -68.78 -18.25
N LEU A 99 -69.73 -68.22 -19.45
CA LEU A 99 -68.43 -67.71 -19.94
C LEU A 99 -67.91 -66.54 -19.09
N GLU A 100 -68.81 -65.66 -18.62
CA GLU A 100 -68.43 -64.49 -17.82
C GLU A 100 -68.52 -64.72 -16.30
N VAL A 101 -69.06 -65.86 -15.87
CA VAL A 101 -69.39 -66.13 -14.45
C VAL A 101 -68.63 -67.33 -13.89
N ASN A 102 -68.41 -68.39 -14.69
CA ASN A 102 -67.84 -69.65 -14.23
C ASN A 102 -66.39 -69.82 -14.73
N PRO A 103 -65.38 -69.67 -13.85
CA PRO A 103 -63.98 -69.80 -14.23
C PRO A 103 -63.61 -71.16 -14.84
N THR A 104 -64.24 -72.24 -14.38
CA THR A 104 -63.94 -73.60 -14.85
C THR A 104 -64.47 -73.81 -16.27
N PHE A 105 -65.62 -73.21 -16.58
CA PHE A 105 -66.19 -73.23 -17.93
C PHE A 105 -65.35 -72.40 -18.90
N ALA A 106 -65.00 -71.17 -18.53
CA ALA A 106 -64.15 -70.31 -19.34
C ALA A 106 -62.77 -70.93 -19.61
N GLU A 107 -62.14 -71.56 -18.60
CA GLU A 107 -60.86 -72.28 -18.78
C GLU A 107 -60.99 -73.43 -19.78
N LYS A 108 -62.10 -74.19 -19.76
CA LYS A 108 -62.37 -75.23 -20.78
C LYS A 108 -62.48 -74.65 -22.18
N VAL A 109 -63.20 -73.53 -22.35
CA VAL A 109 -63.32 -72.83 -23.64
C VAL A 109 -61.95 -72.37 -24.13
N HIS A 110 -61.12 -71.79 -23.26
CA HIS A 110 -59.76 -71.37 -23.60
C HIS A 110 -58.86 -72.55 -24.03
N ILE A 111 -58.95 -73.70 -23.36
CA ILE A 111 -58.19 -74.91 -23.73
C ILE A 111 -58.58 -75.40 -25.13
N ILE A 112 -59.87 -75.33 -25.48
CA ILE A 112 -60.35 -75.68 -26.83
C ILE A 112 -59.78 -74.68 -27.85
N LEU A 113 -59.85 -73.38 -27.57
CA LEU A 113 -59.32 -72.36 -28.45
C LEU A 113 -57.81 -72.47 -28.66
N GLU A 114 -57.01 -72.63 -27.61
CA GLU A 114 -55.55 -72.77 -27.72
C GLU A 114 -55.14 -73.95 -28.63
N LYS A 115 -55.84 -75.08 -28.52
CA LYS A 115 -55.56 -76.26 -29.35
C LYS A 115 -55.95 -76.02 -30.80
N SER A 116 -57.13 -75.46 -31.04
CA SER A 116 -57.74 -75.39 -32.37
C SER A 116 -57.36 -74.14 -33.17
N LEU A 117 -56.86 -73.09 -32.51
CA LEU A 117 -56.36 -71.89 -33.18
C LEU A 117 -55.11 -72.15 -34.04
N LYS A 118 -54.37 -73.23 -33.79
CA LYS A 118 -53.16 -73.56 -34.58
C LYS A 118 -53.50 -73.92 -36.03
N ASP A 119 -54.66 -74.51 -36.27
CA ASP A 119 -55.04 -75.12 -37.55
C ASP A 119 -55.99 -74.27 -38.42
N ILE A 120 -56.23 -73.00 -38.07
CA ILE A 120 -57.15 -72.09 -38.79
C ILE A 120 -56.45 -70.88 -39.45
N THR A 121 -57.17 -70.19 -40.35
CA THR A 121 -56.68 -69.01 -41.09
C THR A 121 -56.51 -67.76 -40.21
N GLN A 122 -55.64 -66.82 -40.59
CA GLN A 122 -55.44 -65.57 -39.86
C GLN A 122 -56.71 -64.70 -39.81
N ILE A 123 -57.52 -64.67 -40.87
CA ILE A 123 -58.79 -63.92 -40.91
C ILE A 123 -59.76 -64.45 -39.85
N ASP A 124 -59.82 -65.77 -39.66
CA ASP A 124 -60.68 -66.39 -38.67
C ASP A 124 -60.13 -66.21 -37.25
N LYS A 125 -58.81 -66.19 -37.08
CA LYS A 125 -58.17 -65.77 -35.82
C LYS A 125 -58.58 -64.33 -35.45
N ASP A 126 -58.49 -63.38 -36.38
CA ASP A 126 -58.83 -61.98 -36.11
C ASP A 126 -60.31 -61.81 -35.71
N LYS A 127 -61.22 -62.59 -36.32
CA LYS A 127 -62.63 -62.64 -35.91
C LYS A 127 -62.80 -63.17 -34.48
N ILE A 128 -62.16 -64.29 -34.13
CA ILE A 128 -62.20 -64.87 -32.78
C ILE A 128 -61.59 -63.90 -31.76
N HIS A 129 -60.50 -63.21 -32.12
CA HIS A 129 -59.90 -62.19 -31.27
C HIS A 129 -60.89 -61.06 -30.96
N GLY A 130 -61.49 -60.43 -31.98
CA GLY A 130 -62.46 -59.34 -31.79
C GLY A 130 -63.69 -59.74 -30.97
N LEU A 131 -64.05 -61.01 -31.05
CA LEU A 131 -65.16 -61.64 -30.32
C LEU A 131 -64.87 -61.76 -28.80
N PHE A 132 -63.67 -62.19 -28.39
CA PHE A 132 -63.34 -62.45 -26.98
C PHE A 132 -62.75 -61.24 -26.23
N VAL A 133 -62.07 -60.30 -26.89
CA VAL A 133 -61.37 -59.16 -26.25
C VAL A 133 -62.28 -58.28 -25.40
N HIS A 134 -63.56 -58.17 -25.75
CA HIS A 134 -64.53 -57.33 -25.05
C HIS A 134 -65.33 -58.05 -23.96
N LYS A 135 -65.19 -59.37 -23.83
CA LYS A 135 -65.95 -60.21 -22.89
C LYS A 135 -65.15 -60.48 -21.62
N LYS A 136 -65.83 -60.61 -20.48
CA LYS A 136 -65.19 -60.92 -19.19
C LYS A 136 -64.86 -62.41 -19.06
N CYS A 137 -64.06 -62.95 -19.97
CA CYS A 137 -63.80 -64.38 -20.03
C CYS A 137 -62.56 -64.82 -19.24
N ILE A 138 -61.70 -63.92 -18.75
CA ILE A 138 -60.45 -64.28 -18.07
C ILE A 138 -60.68 -64.43 -16.57
N SER A 139 -60.36 -65.62 -16.03
CA SER A 139 -60.34 -65.87 -14.58
C SER A 139 -59.14 -65.17 -13.93
N THR A 140 -59.40 -64.31 -12.94
CA THR A 140 -58.33 -63.62 -12.20
C THR A 140 -58.49 -63.70 -10.68
N THR A 141 -57.47 -63.25 -9.95
CA THR A 141 -57.52 -63.02 -8.50
C THR A 141 -58.65 -62.07 -8.08
N HIS A 142 -59.11 -61.18 -8.97
CA HIS A 142 -60.16 -60.20 -8.73
C HIS A 142 -61.43 -60.49 -9.55
N SER A 143 -61.83 -61.77 -9.61
CA SER A 143 -62.98 -62.29 -10.38
C SER A 143 -62.79 -62.28 -11.92
N MET A 144 -63.85 -62.50 -12.68
CA MET A 144 -63.81 -62.58 -14.15
C MET A 144 -63.63 -61.19 -14.77
N LYS A 145 -62.60 -61.03 -15.62
CA LYS A 145 -62.19 -59.76 -16.22
C LYS A 145 -61.98 -59.89 -17.73
N LYS A 146 -61.95 -58.75 -18.42
CA LYS A 146 -61.66 -58.70 -19.87
C LYS A 146 -60.16 -58.90 -20.11
N PRO A 147 -59.74 -59.54 -21.21
CA PRO A 147 -58.32 -59.72 -21.50
C PRO A 147 -57.45 -58.46 -21.34
N GLY A 148 -57.87 -57.35 -21.93
CA GLY A 148 -57.13 -56.08 -21.85
C GLY A 148 -57.06 -55.43 -20.46
N GLU A 149 -57.80 -55.93 -19.47
CA GLU A 149 -57.79 -55.46 -18.08
C GLU A 149 -56.97 -56.39 -17.16
N THR A 150 -56.31 -57.42 -17.70
CA THR A 150 -55.65 -58.49 -16.93
C THR A 150 -54.15 -58.55 -17.17
N TYR A 151 -53.43 -59.15 -16.21
CA TYR A 151 -51.96 -59.24 -16.21
C TYR A 151 -51.47 -60.68 -16.13
N ILE A 152 -50.40 -60.98 -16.88
CA ILE A 152 -49.72 -62.30 -16.89
C ILE A 152 -48.81 -62.49 -15.66
N GLN A 153 -48.27 -61.41 -15.10
CA GLN A 153 -47.15 -61.46 -14.15
C GLN A 153 -47.51 -62.16 -12.82
N ASP A 154 -46.63 -63.07 -12.39
CA ASP A 154 -46.80 -63.93 -11.20
C ASP A 154 -46.23 -63.32 -9.90
N ASP A 155 -45.41 -62.28 -10.01
CA ASP A 155 -44.75 -61.70 -8.83
C ASP A 155 -45.75 -60.97 -7.93
N ASP A 156 -45.68 -61.21 -6.62
CA ASP A 156 -46.50 -60.55 -5.59
C ASP A 156 -46.18 -59.05 -5.38
N LEU A 157 -45.62 -58.39 -6.39
CA LEU A 157 -45.28 -56.96 -6.36
C LEU A 157 -46.50 -56.06 -6.26
N PHE A 158 -47.59 -56.46 -6.93
CA PHE A 158 -48.82 -55.68 -7.01
C PHE A 158 -50.01 -56.56 -6.63
N THR A 159 -50.39 -56.55 -5.34
CA THR A 159 -51.48 -57.37 -4.81
C THR A 159 -52.84 -57.03 -5.40
N ASP A 160 -53.00 -55.78 -5.83
CA ASP A 160 -54.28 -55.20 -6.27
C ASP A 160 -54.55 -55.39 -7.77
N LEU A 161 -53.63 -56.04 -8.51
CA LEU A 161 -53.81 -56.32 -9.92
C LEU A 161 -54.64 -57.58 -10.18
N PRO A 162 -55.57 -57.56 -11.14
CA PRO A 162 -56.29 -58.75 -11.63
C PRO A 162 -55.32 -59.67 -12.40
N ARG A 163 -54.65 -60.54 -11.66
CA ARG A 163 -53.69 -61.53 -12.18
C ARG A 163 -54.40 -62.79 -12.61
N ILE A 164 -53.98 -63.39 -13.73
CA ILE A 164 -54.56 -64.64 -14.24
C ILE A 164 -54.54 -65.74 -13.16
N ASN A 165 -55.67 -66.42 -12.96
CA ASN A 165 -55.83 -67.51 -11.99
C ASN A 165 -56.39 -68.78 -12.67
N PHE A 166 -55.61 -69.39 -13.55
CA PHE A 166 -55.92 -70.69 -14.18
C PHE A 166 -55.17 -71.84 -13.50
N LYS A 167 -55.73 -73.05 -13.56
CA LYS A 167 -55.09 -74.27 -13.05
C LYS A 167 -54.00 -74.76 -14.02
N ASN A 168 -54.19 -74.61 -15.34
CA ASN A 168 -53.23 -75.02 -16.38
C ASN A 168 -52.63 -73.80 -17.13
N ARG A 169 -51.75 -73.05 -16.47
CA ARG A 169 -51.21 -71.78 -17.01
C ARG A 169 -50.26 -71.94 -18.21
N LEU A 170 -49.43 -72.98 -18.23
CA LEU A 170 -48.38 -73.15 -19.24
C LEU A 170 -48.96 -73.37 -20.65
N ASP A 171 -50.06 -74.12 -20.74
CA ASP A 171 -50.68 -74.42 -22.03
C ASP A 171 -51.36 -73.21 -22.64
N LEU A 172 -51.83 -72.24 -21.84
CA LEU A 172 -52.65 -71.12 -22.30
C LEU A 172 -51.85 -69.84 -22.59
N GLN A 173 -50.53 -69.82 -22.38
CA GLN A 173 -49.72 -68.58 -22.51
C GLN A 173 -49.82 -67.94 -23.90
N ASN A 174 -49.85 -68.73 -24.98
CA ASN A 174 -49.92 -68.19 -26.33
C ASN A 174 -51.28 -67.56 -26.61
N LEU A 175 -52.38 -68.21 -26.20
CA LEU A 175 -53.72 -67.65 -26.26
C LEU A 175 -53.85 -66.37 -25.43
N MET A 176 -53.24 -66.32 -24.24
CA MET A 176 -53.26 -65.11 -23.39
C MET A 176 -52.56 -63.93 -24.06
N LYS A 177 -51.40 -64.15 -24.69
CA LYS A 177 -50.73 -63.13 -25.52
C LYS A 177 -51.59 -62.76 -26.72
N PHE A 178 -52.21 -63.74 -27.36
CA PHE A 178 -53.11 -63.54 -28.51
C PHE A 178 -54.30 -62.64 -28.17
N PHE A 179 -54.92 -62.81 -26.99
CA PHE A 179 -56.02 -61.94 -26.52
C PHE A 179 -55.57 -60.56 -25.99
N GLY A 180 -54.28 -60.24 -26.03
CA GLY A 180 -53.77 -58.94 -25.62
C GLY A 180 -53.74 -58.72 -24.11
N ILE A 181 -53.55 -59.80 -23.33
CA ILE A 181 -53.34 -59.69 -21.88
C ILE A 181 -51.99 -59.00 -21.64
N ARG A 182 -51.95 -58.11 -20.64
CA ARG A 182 -50.80 -57.25 -20.38
C ARG A 182 -49.65 -58.03 -19.74
N GLU A 183 -48.47 -57.94 -20.33
CA GLU A 183 -47.22 -58.48 -19.75
C GLU A 183 -46.55 -57.48 -18.80
N VAL A 184 -46.69 -56.19 -19.08
CA VAL A 184 -46.05 -55.10 -18.34
C VAL A 184 -47.11 -54.26 -17.61
N VAL A 185 -46.81 -53.88 -16.37
CA VAL A 185 -47.65 -52.98 -15.57
C VAL A 185 -47.46 -51.55 -16.05
N GLU A 186 -48.57 -50.86 -16.35
CA GLU A 186 -48.53 -49.45 -16.75
C GLU A 186 -47.90 -48.58 -15.66
N ILE A 187 -47.02 -47.65 -16.05
CA ILE A 187 -46.35 -46.74 -15.11
C ILE A 187 -47.35 -45.99 -14.22
N GLN A 188 -48.50 -45.57 -14.75
CA GLN A 188 -49.53 -44.89 -13.95
C GLN A 188 -50.05 -45.75 -12.79
N HIS A 189 -50.10 -47.08 -12.96
CA HIS A 189 -50.51 -47.98 -11.90
C HIS A 189 -49.42 -48.10 -10.83
N ILE A 190 -48.15 -48.23 -11.24
CA ILE A 190 -46.99 -48.27 -10.33
C ILE A 190 -46.94 -46.99 -9.47
N LEU A 191 -47.21 -45.82 -10.07
CA LEU A 191 -47.30 -44.55 -9.37
C LEU A 191 -48.46 -44.46 -8.38
N ASN A 192 -49.58 -45.15 -8.62
CA ASN A 192 -50.70 -45.18 -7.67
C ASN A 192 -50.43 -46.15 -6.50
N CYS A 193 -49.68 -47.24 -6.75
CA CYS A 193 -49.29 -48.21 -5.73
C CYS A 193 -48.35 -47.63 -4.66
N SER A 194 -47.65 -46.52 -4.94
CA SER A 194 -46.80 -45.85 -3.94
C SER A 194 -47.57 -45.26 -2.75
N CYS A 195 -48.89 -45.18 -2.82
CA CYS A 195 -49.73 -44.68 -1.74
C CYS A 195 -50.24 -45.78 -0.78
N GLN A 196 -49.84 -47.04 -0.97
CA GLN A 196 -50.35 -48.20 -0.21
C GLN A 196 -49.43 -48.62 0.93
N GLU A 197 -49.98 -49.28 1.97
CA GLU A 197 -49.24 -49.67 3.19
C GLU A 197 -48.14 -50.73 2.95
N ASN A 198 -48.21 -51.51 1.87
CA ASN A 198 -47.25 -52.58 1.52
C ASN A 198 -46.20 -52.15 0.47
N TYR A 199 -45.90 -50.86 0.37
CA TYR A 199 -44.95 -50.33 -0.61
C TYR A 199 -43.49 -50.76 -0.31
N ASP A 200 -42.91 -51.64 -1.16
CA ASP A 200 -41.48 -52.01 -1.11
C ASP A 200 -40.74 -51.41 -2.31
N HIS A 201 -40.18 -50.21 -2.12
CA HIS A 201 -39.49 -49.45 -3.16
C HIS A 201 -38.33 -50.24 -3.79
N MET A 202 -37.64 -51.09 -3.03
CA MET A 202 -36.51 -51.89 -3.54
C MET A 202 -36.95 -52.84 -4.66
N ARG A 203 -38.11 -53.47 -4.52
CA ARG A 203 -38.62 -54.38 -5.54
C ARG A 203 -39.12 -53.64 -6.77
N ILE A 204 -39.70 -52.47 -6.58
CA ILE A 204 -40.15 -51.60 -7.66
C ILE A 204 -38.96 -51.08 -8.47
N VAL A 205 -37.86 -50.70 -7.81
CA VAL A 205 -36.62 -50.32 -8.52
C VAL A 205 -36.10 -51.49 -9.34
N LYS A 206 -36.06 -52.72 -8.80
CA LYS A 206 -35.62 -53.91 -9.54
C LYS A 206 -36.46 -54.15 -10.79
N TYR A 207 -37.80 -54.11 -10.65
CA TYR A 207 -38.73 -54.27 -11.77
C TYR A 207 -38.57 -53.17 -12.83
N LEU A 208 -38.54 -51.90 -12.42
CA LEU A 208 -38.38 -50.78 -13.36
C LEU A 208 -37.00 -50.78 -14.04
N ALA A 209 -35.96 -51.22 -13.35
CA ALA A 209 -34.62 -51.36 -13.92
C ALA A 209 -34.54 -52.47 -14.97
N GLU A 210 -35.30 -53.56 -14.82
CA GLU A 210 -35.43 -54.61 -15.85
C GLU A 210 -36.17 -54.13 -17.10
N LEU A 211 -37.16 -53.25 -16.92
CA LEU A 211 -37.95 -52.68 -18.01
C LEU A 211 -37.29 -51.44 -18.65
N ALA A 212 -36.19 -50.94 -18.11
CA ALA A 212 -35.60 -49.66 -18.48
C ALA A 212 -35.33 -49.50 -19.98
N ASP A 213 -34.92 -50.57 -20.66
CA ASP A 213 -34.62 -50.56 -22.10
C ASP A 213 -35.88 -50.46 -22.99
N ASN A 214 -37.07 -50.74 -22.44
CA ASN A 214 -38.34 -50.76 -23.16
C ASN A 214 -39.24 -49.53 -22.88
N LEU A 215 -38.85 -48.68 -21.92
CA LEU A 215 -39.64 -47.51 -21.51
C LEU A 215 -39.59 -46.38 -22.56
N GLN A 216 -40.74 -45.77 -22.82
CA GLN A 216 -40.88 -44.62 -23.72
C GLN A 216 -40.49 -43.29 -23.06
N ASP A 217 -40.22 -42.25 -23.85
CA ASP A 217 -39.76 -40.95 -23.34
C ASP A 217 -40.76 -40.25 -22.40
N ASP A 218 -42.07 -40.40 -22.64
CA ASP A 218 -43.11 -39.85 -21.79
C ASP A 218 -43.20 -40.58 -20.44
N GLU A 219 -42.97 -41.90 -20.45
CA GLU A 219 -42.86 -42.73 -19.24
C GLU A 219 -41.65 -42.33 -18.39
N TRP A 220 -40.49 -42.13 -19.03
CA TRP A 220 -39.29 -41.59 -18.37
C TRP A 220 -39.58 -40.23 -17.72
N LYS A 221 -40.25 -39.31 -18.44
CA LYS A 221 -40.62 -38.00 -17.89
C LYS A 221 -41.52 -38.12 -16.66
N ARG A 222 -42.48 -39.06 -16.65
CA ARG A 222 -43.36 -39.28 -15.49
C ARG A 222 -42.58 -39.82 -14.30
N LEU A 223 -41.66 -40.77 -14.52
CA LEU A 223 -40.81 -41.34 -13.48
C LEU A 223 -39.86 -40.30 -12.87
N MET A 224 -39.28 -39.40 -13.67
CA MET A 224 -38.40 -38.33 -13.16
C MET A 224 -39.12 -37.37 -12.20
N HIS A 225 -40.42 -37.14 -12.41
CA HIS A 225 -41.24 -36.25 -11.57
C HIS A 225 -42.01 -37.00 -10.47
N ALA A 226 -41.87 -38.32 -10.40
CA ALA A 226 -42.63 -39.17 -9.49
C ALA A 226 -42.13 -39.03 -8.04
N LYS A 227 -43.05 -38.72 -7.11
CA LYS A 227 -42.78 -38.69 -5.66
C LYS A 227 -42.99 -40.08 -5.06
N ILE A 228 -42.15 -41.02 -5.45
CA ILE A 228 -42.28 -42.43 -5.04
C ILE A 228 -41.08 -42.94 -4.23
N TRP A 229 -40.07 -42.11 -4.00
CA TRP A 229 -38.81 -42.58 -3.40
C TRP A 229 -38.74 -42.24 -1.91
N PRO A 230 -38.54 -43.22 -1.01
CA PRO A 230 -38.44 -42.96 0.42
C PRO A 230 -37.09 -42.36 0.79
N LYS A 231 -37.11 -41.36 1.68
CA LYS A 231 -35.92 -40.84 2.34
C LYS A 231 -35.56 -41.73 3.52
N ASN A 232 -34.27 -42.00 3.72
CA ASN A 232 -33.78 -42.75 4.86
C ASN A 232 -34.13 -42.04 6.19
N LYS A 233 -34.56 -42.80 7.19
CA LYS A 233 -34.91 -42.29 8.53
C LYS A 233 -33.63 -41.90 9.26
N GLN A 234 -33.43 -40.59 9.50
CA GLN A 234 -32.39 -40.15 10.43
C GLN A 234 -32.80 -40.56 11.85
N ILE A 235 -31.92 -41.26 12.55
CA ILE A 235 -32.01 -41.39 14.01
C ILE A 235 -31.55 -40.04 14.57
N ASP A 236 -32.49 -39.21 15.00
CA ASP A 236 -32.19 -38.00 15.77
C ASP A 236 -31.59 -38.41 17.11
N LEU A 237 -30.26 -38.40 17.21
CA LEU A 237 -29.53 -38.66 18.46
C LEU A 237 -29.71 -37.54 19.51
N GLN A 238 -30.50 -36.49 19.23
CA GLN A 238 -30.64 -35.33 20.12
C GLN A 238 -31.95 -35.29 20.92
N ASN A 239 -32.96 -36.09 20.60
CA ASN A 239 -34.20 -36.16 21.38
C ASN A 239 -34.52 -37.60 21.76
N ASN A 240 -34.15 -38.00 22.99
CA ASN A 240 -34.62 -39.21 23.66
C ASN A 240 -36.13 -39.15 23.97
N LYS A 241 -36.96 -38.97 22.95
CA LYS A 241 -38.40 -39.22 23.00
C LYS A 241 -38.73 -40.19 21.87
N ILE A 242 -38.99 -41.44 22.28
CA ILE A 242 -39.73 -42.39 21.45
C ILE A 242 -41.15 -41.85 21.40
N GLU A 243 -41.44 -40.96 20.46
CA GLU A 243 -42.83 -40.71 20.07
C GLU A 243 -43.21 -41.80 19.07
N ASP A 244 -43.95 -42.79 19.57
CA ASP A 244 -44.72 -43.78 18.84
C ASP A 244 -45.84 -43.10 18.02
N ILE A 245 -45.47 -42.30 17.03
CA ILE A 245 -46.36 -41.84 15.98
C ILE A 245 -45.78 -42.40 14.69
N LYS A 246 -46.37 -43.50 14.18
CA LYS A 246 -46.10 -44.04 12.85
C LYS A 246 -46.13 -42.88 11.83
N PRO A 247 -44.99 -42.37 11.34
CA PRO A 247 -45.03 -41.29 10.37
C PRO A 247 -45.43 -41.93 9.05
N LYS A 248 -46.45 -41.39 8.38
CA LYS A 248 -46.66 -41.62 6.94
C LYS A 248 -45.30 -41.48 6.26
N VAL A 249 -44.82 -42.53 5.58
CA VAL A 249 -43.55 -42.50 4.86
C VAL A 249 -43.63 -41.37 3.84
N GLN A 250 -42.88 -40.29 4.09
CA GLN A 250 -42.83 -39.16 3.17
C GLN A 250 -41.99 -39.57 1.96
N LEU A 251 -42.60 -39.52 0.78
CA LEU A 251 -41.98 -39.86 -0.49
C LEU A 251 -41.52 -38.60 -1.22
N TYR A 252 -40.37 -38.72 -1.89
CA TYR A 252 -39.65 -37.65 -2.56
C TYR A 252 -39.46 -37.96 -4.03
N THR A 253 -39.12 -36.95 -4.82
CA THR A 253 -38.64 -37.19 -6.19
C THR A 253 -37.17 -37.61 -6.16
N ALA A 254 -36.70 -38.35 -7.18
CA ALA A 254 -35.33 -38.87 -7.17
C ALA A 254 -34.31 -37.73 -7.12
N ARG A 255 -34.58 -36.63 -7.84
CA ARG A 255 -33.78 -35.40 -7.84
C ARG A 255 -33.67 -34.69 -6.49
N ASP A 256 -34.58 -34.95 -5.55
CA ASP A 256 -34.52 -34.38 -4.20
C ASP A 256 -33.69 -35.25 -3.25
N LEU A 257 -33.21 -36.41 -3.71
CA LEU A 257 -32.50 -37.41 -2.92
C LEU A 257 -31.08 -37.63 -3.46
N TYR A 258 -30.20 -38.07 -2.55
CA TYR A 258 -28.83 -38.46 -2.84
C TYR A 258 -28.62 -39.97 -2.71
N ILE A 259 -27.57 -40.46 -3.36
CA ILE A 259 -27.10 -41.85 -3.18
C ILE A 259 -26.87 -42.15 -1.68
N PRO A 260 -27.09 -43.40 -1.23
CA PRO A 260 -27.14 -43.76 0.18
C PRO A 260 -25.75 -43.91 0.84
N LEU A 261 -24.84 -42.97 0.58
CA LEU A 261 -23.52 -42.91 1.21
C LEU A 261 -23.60 -42.35 2.63
N ASP A 262 -22.90 -42.96 3.58
CA ASP A 262 -22.83 -42.50 4.97
C ASP A 262 -22.27 -41.08 5.10
N LEU A 263 -21.39 -40.70 4.18
CA LEU A 263 -20.82 -39.35 4.14
C LEU A 263 -21.92 -38.29 3.90
N TYR A 264 -22.86 -38.55 3.00
CA TYR A 264 -23.96 -37.62 2.71
C TYR A 264 -24.94 -37.53 3.88
N ARG A 265 -25.13 -38.61 4.63
CA ARG A 265 -25.90 -38.60 5.88
C ARG A 265 -25.25 -37.69 6.92
N LYS A 266 -23.91 -37.73 7.03
CA LYS A 266 -23.14 -36.82 7.90
C LYS A 266 -23.20 -35.36 7.46
N PHE A 267 -23.48 -35.08 6.18
CA PHE A 267 -23.75 -33.74 5.64
C PHE A 267 -25.20 -33.27 5.84
N CYS A 268 -26.03 -34.06 6.54
CA CYS A 268 -27.47 -33.82 6.65
C CYS A 268 -28.19 -33.78 5.28
N LEU A 269 -27.62 -34.40 4.24
CA LEU A 269 -28.26 -34.51 2.94
C LEU A 269 -29.31 -35.63 2.95
N PRO A 270 -30.44 -35.44 2.24
CA PRO A 270 -31.50 -36.44 2.18
C PRO A 270 -31.07 -37.62 1.28
N THR A 271 -30.62 -38.72 1.88
CA THR A 271 -30.30 -39.92 1.12
C THR A 271 -31.52 -40.81 0.93
N ILE A 272 -31.62 -41.49 -0.22
CA ILE A 272 -32.63 -42.53 -0.44
C ILE A 272 -32.49 -43.66 0.60
N GLU A 273 -33.60 -44.21 1.07
CA GLU A 273 -33.57 -45.43 1.88
C GLU A 273 -33.08 -46.60 1.01
N TRP A 274 -32.02 -47.29 1.41
CA TRP A 274 -31.46 -48.39 0.62
C TRP A 274 -31.06 -49.52 1.57
N LYS A 275 -31.67 -50.70 1.39
CA LYS A 275 -31.50 -51.85 2.31
C LYS A 275 -30.19 -52.62 2.08
N GLU A 276 -29.67 -52.60 0.85
CA GLU A 276 -28.47 -53.33 0.44
C GLU A 276 -27.23 -52.43 0.43
N LYS A 277 -26.03 -52.97 0.16
CA LYS A 277 -24.85 -52.13 -0.09
C LYS A 277 -25.02 -51.43 -1.44
N TRP A 278 -24.80 -50.13 -1.48
CA TRP A 278 -24.86 -49.38 -2.74
C TRP A 278 -23.70 -49.74 -3.67
N ASP A 279 -24.03 -50.12 -4.90
CA ASP A 279 -23.08 -50.34 -5.98
C ASP A 279 -23.58 -49.61 -7.24
N PRO A 280 -22.85 -48.58 -7.71
CA PRO A 280 -23.26 -47.78 -8.86
C PRO A 280 -23.27 -48.56 -10.19
N ASN A 281 -22.66 -49.75 -10.25
CA ASN A 281 -22.63 -50.55 -11.48
C ASN A 281 -23.88 -51.41 -11.70
N THR A 282 -24.70 -51.56 -10.67
CA THR A 282 -25.96 -52.32 -10.71
C THR A 282 -26.97 -51.68 -11.66
N LYS A 283 -27.89 -52.48 -12.22
CA LYS A 283 -28.92 -51.97 -13.13
C LYS A 283 -29.84 -50.99 -12.40
N GLU A 284 -30.12 -51.28 -11.14
CA GLU A 284 -30.95 -50.51 -10.21
C GLU A 284 -30.35 -49.14 -9.92
N ALA A 285 -29.05 -49.07 -9.61
CA ALA A 285 -28.38 -47.80 -9.36
C ALA A 285 -28.33 -46.94 -10.62
N LYS A 286 -27.97 -47.53 -11.78
CA LYS A 286 -27.97 -46.83 -13.07
C LYS A 286 -29.35 -46.31 -13.44
N PHE A 287 -30.39 -47.11 -13.20
CA PHE A 287 -31.77 -46.68 -13.38
C PHE A 287 -32.10 -45.47 -12.52
N LEU A 288 -31.84 -45.53 -11.20
CA LEU A 288 -32.13 -44.43 -10.29
C LEU A 288 -31.38 -43.14 -10.62
N ILE A 289 -30.09 -43.25 -10.99
CA ILE A 289 -29.28 -42.12 -11.44
C ILE A 289 -29.91 -41.50 -12.70
N ARG A 290 -30.35 -42.32 -13.66
CA ARG A 290 -31.03 -41.86 -14.88
C ARG A 290 -32.40 -41.22 -14.60
N VAL A 291 -33.12 -41.67 -13.57
CA VAL A 291 -34.37 -41.03 -13.10
C VAL A 291 -34.09 -39.70 -12.38
N GLY A 292 -32.85 -39.43 -12.01
CA GLY A 292 -32.40 -38.15 -11.46
C GLY A 292 -31.88 -38.21 -10.02
N LEU A 293 -31.62 -39.40 -9.46
CA LEU A 293 -30.98 -39.52 -8.15
C LEU A 293 -29.61 -38.84 -8.15
N GLN A 294 -29.36 -37.93 -7.20
CA GLN A 294 -28.12 -37.16 -7.20
C GLN A 294 -26.92 -37.98 -6.70
N GLU A 295 -25.90 -38.12 -7.54
CA GLU A 295 -24.65 -38.82 -7.20
C GLU A 295 -23.75 -37.98 -6.29
N HIS A 296 -23.78 -36.66 -6.44
CA HIS A 296 -23.09 -35.72 -5.58
C HIS A 296 -23.88 -34.41 -5.48
N PRO A 297 -23.64 -33.61 -4.44
CA PRO A 297 -24.21 -32.26 -4.33
C PRO A 297 -23.79 -31.38 -5.51
N SER A 298 -24.69 -30.48 -5.93
CA SER A 298 -24.32 -29.41 -6.85
C SER A 298 -23.28 -28.48 -6.21
N LEU A 299 -22.56 -27.71 -7.03
CA LEU A 299 -21.59 -26.72 -6.54
C LEU A 299 -22.24 -25.75 -5.54
N GLU A 300 -23.37 -25.16 -5.88
CA GLU A 300 -24.10 -24.27 -4.97
C GLU A 300 -24.43 -24.97 -3.65
N LYS A 301 -24.93 -26.21 -3.70
CA LYS A 301 -25.34 -26.91 -2.49
C LYS A 301 -24.18 -27.29 -1.57
N ILE A 302 -23.04 -27.72 -2.12
CA ILE A 302 -21.88 -28.07 -1.29
C ILE A 302 -21.26 -26.82 -0.65
N LEU A 303 -21.26 -25.67 -1.35
CA LEU A 303 -20.80 -24.41 -0.79
C LEU A 303 -21.71 -23.90 0.33
N GLU A 304 -23.04 -23.99 0.17
CA GLU A 304 -24.01 -23.69 1.25
C GLU A 304 -23.76 -24.55 2.50
N LEU A 305 -23.54 -25.85 2.30
CA LEU A 305 -23.25 -26.77 3.40
C LEU A 305 -21.91 -26.47 4.07
N SER A 306 -21.00 -25.77 3.40
CA SER A 306 -19.67 -25.43 3.92
C SER A 306 -19.63 -24.07 4.63
N ALA A 307 -20.69 -23.26 4.55
CA ALA A 307 -20.74 -21.87 5.00
C ALA A 307 -20.96 -21.66 6.51
N SER A 308 -20.49 -22.57 7.36
CA SER A 308 -20.71 -22.50 8.81
C SER A 308 -19.62 -23.23 9.60
N PRO A 309 -19.30 -22.81 10.86
CA PRO A 309 -18.25 -23.43 11.68
C PRO A 309 -18.60 -24.81 12.26
N ARG A 310 -19.79 -25.34 11.97
CA ARG A 310 -20.24 -26.63 12.50
C ARG A 310 -19.41 -27.79 11.92
N GLU A 311 -19.31 -28.88 12.69
CA GLU A 311 -18.45 -30.03 12.37
C GLU A 311 -18.93 -30.80 11.10
N ASP A 312 -20.23 -30.82 10.84
CA ASP A 312 -20.84 -31.29 9.59
C ASP A 312 -20.41 -30.42 8.39
N CYS A 313 -20.39 -29.09 8.57
CA CYS A 313 -19.98 -28.15 7.53
C CYS A 313 -18.49 -28.24 7.19
N LYS A 314 -17.62 -28.46 8.17
CA LYS A 314 -16.18 -28.73 7.93
C LYS A 314 -15.96 -30.00 7.11
N LYS A 315 -16.76 -31.04 7.33
CA LYS A 315 -16.71 -32.27 6.54
C LYS A 315 -17.22 -32.05 5.11
N ALA A 316 -18.23 -31.21 4.92
CA ALA A 316 -18.71 -30.81 3.61
C ALA A 316 -17.62 -30.04 2.84
N LEU A 317 -16.95 -29.09 3.49
CA LEU A 317 -15.81 -28.36 2.93
C LEU A 317 -14.67 -29.29 2.53
N LYS A 318 -14.32 -30.24 3.40
CA LYS A 318 -13.30 -31.25 3.10
C LYS A 318 -13.67 -32.08 1.87
N PHE A 319 -14.93 -32.51 1.74
CA PHE A 319 -15.39 -33.25 0.57
C PHE A 319 -15.34 -32.42 -0.71
N PHE A 320 -15.74 -31.15 -0.64
CA PHE A 320 -15.60 -30.21 -1.75
C PHE A 320 -14.14 -30.13 -2.22
N ILE A 321 -13.20 -29.93 -1.29
CA ILE A 321 -11.77 -29.82 -1.58
C ILE A 321 -11.22 -31.13 -2.17
N ASP A 322 -11.50 -32.26 -1.53
CA ASP A 322 -11.00 -33.59 -1.93
C ASP A 322 -11.52 -34.02 -3.31
N ASN A 323 -12.67 -33.49 -3.75
CA ASN A 323 -13.30 -33.82 -5.04
C ASN A 323 -13.33 -32.62 -6.00
N PHE A 324 -12.55 -31.57 -5.73
CA PHE A 324 -12.60 -30.33 -6.51
C PHE A 324 -12.28 -30.56 -7.99
N ASP A 325 -11.14 -31.20 -8.25
CA ASP A 325 -10.62 -31.39 -9.62
C ASP A 325 -11.58 -32.26 -10.45
N ASP A 326 -12.13 -33.32 -9.85
CA ASP A 326 -12.95 -34.31 -10.55
C ASP A 326 -14.41 -33.86 -10.77
N LYS A 327 -15.00 -33.11 -9.82
CA LYS A 327 -16.46 -32.85 -9.80
C LYS A 327 -16.87 -31.39 -9.92
N TYR A 328 -16.00 -30.45 -9.55
CA TYR A 328 -16.40 -29.04 -9.38
C TYR A 328 -15.57 -28.06 -10.22
N SER A 329 -14.37 -28.45 -10.65
CA SER A 329 -13.41 -27.56 -11.33
C SER A 329 -13.95 -26.91 -12.61
N ILE A 330 -14.77 -27.63 -13.37
CA ILE A 330 -15.35 -27.15 -14.64
C ILE A 330 -16.37 -26.02 -14.40
N ASP A 331 -17.17 -26.13 -13.34
CA ASP A 331 -18.24 -25.19 -13.02
C ASP A 331 -17.79 -24.08 -12.05
N TYR A 332 -16.69 -24.27 -11.33
CA TYR A 332 -16.20 -23.35 -10.31
C TYR A 332 -15.55 -22.11 -10.94
N LYS A 333 -16.10 -20.93 -10.60
CA LYS A 333 -15.52 -19.62 -10.92
C LYS A 333 -15.52 -18.75 -9.67
N ALA A 334 -14.34 -18.45 -9.14
CA ALA A 334 -14.18 -17.72 -7.88
C ALA A 334 -14.97 -16.40 -7.86
N ASP A 335 -14.88 -15.60 -8.92
CA ASP A 335 -15.54 -14.29 -9.04
C ASP A 335 -17.08 -14.36 -9.07
N ALA A 336 -17.65 -15.52 -9.43
CA ALA A 336 -19.09 -15.72 -9.48
C ALA A 336 -19.68 -16.22 -8.15
N ILE A 337 -18.84 -16.58 -7.18
CA ILE A 337 -19.27 -17.20 -5.93
C ILE A 337 -19.61 -16.12 -4.89
N ASN A 338 -20.88 -16.06 -4.53
CA ASN A 338 -21.40 -15.13 -3.52
C ASN A 338 -21.60 -15.75 -2.12
N ILE A 339 -21.26 -17.02 -1.95
CA ILE A 339 -21.42 -17.74 -0.69
C ILE A 339 -20.14 -17.59 0.13
N ALA A 340 -20.27 -17.15 1.40
CA ALA A 340 -19.16 -17.06 2.32
C ALA A 340 -18.87 -18.44 2.94
N PHE A 341 -18.07 -19.26 2.25
CA PHE A 341 -17.78 -20.64 2.65
C PHE A 341 -16.34 -20.88 3.10
N LEU A 342 -15.46 -19.88 2.92
CA LEU A 342 -14.05 -20.01 3.26
C LEU A 342 -13.82 -19.66 4.73
N PRO A 343 -13.31 -20.59 5.56
CA PRO A 343 -12.99 -20.31 6.93
C PRO A 343 -11.76 -19.41 7.01
N CYS A 344 -11.87 -18.30 7.72
CA CYS A 344 -10.79 -17.34 7.90
C CYS A 344 -10.09 -17.54 9.26
N SER A 345 -8.92 -16.92 9.43
CA SER A 345 -8.05 -17.11 10.60
C SER A 345 -8.71 -16.70 11.92
N GLU A 346 -9.67 -15.75 11.92
CA GLU A 346 -10.45 -15.47 13.12
C GLU A 346 -11.50 -16.57 13.34
N HIS A 347 -11.40 -17.27 14.48
CA HIS A 347 -12.25 -18.39 14.84
C HIS A 347 -13.74 -18.03 14.74
N SER A 348 -14.41 -18.46 13.65
CA SER A 348 -15.84 -18.28 13.29
C SER A 348 -16.15 -17.28 12.17
N SER A 349 -15.15 -16.63 11.56
CA SER A 349 -15.35 -15.78 10.39
C SER A 349 -15.28 -16.60 9.09
N TYR A 350 -16.22 -16.32 8.18
CA TYR A 350 -16.28 -16.93 6.86
C TYR A 350 -16.35 -15.83 5.80
N ALA A 351 -15.65 -16.02 4.69
CA ALA A 351 -15.58 -15.05 3.60
C ALA A 351 -15.86 -15.71 2.24
N LYS A 352 -16.22 -14.88 1.27
CA LYS A 352 -16.27 -15.27 -0.15
C LYS A 352 -14.84 -15.32 -0.72
N PRO A 353 -14.61 -16.01 -1.84
CA PRO A 353 -13.31 -16.00 -2.52
C PRO A 353 -12.78 -14.59 -2.80
N SER A 354 -13.64 -13.67 -3.24
CA SER A 354 -13.28 -12.27 -3.54
C SER A 354 -12.93 -11.44 -2.30
N GLU A 355 -13.33 -11.88 -1.11
CA GLU A 355 -13.16 -11.15 0.17
C GLU A 355 -12.09 -11.79 1.06
N CYS A 356 -11.39 -12.83 0.58
CA CYS A 356 -10.46 -13.66 1.34
C CYS A 356 -9.08 -13.71 0.68
N PHE A 357 -8.03 -13.45 1.46
CA PHE A 357 -6.66 -13.31 0.97
C PHE A 357 -5.71 -14.36 1.56
N VAL A 358 -4.61 -14.63 0.85
CA VAL A 358 -3.62 -15.63 1.25
C VAL A 358 -2.61 -15.08 2.26
N LYS A 359 -2.08 -13.87 2.02
CA LYS A 359 -1.04 -13.29 2.88
C LYS A 359 -1.62 -12.80 4.20
N PRO A 360 -1.05 -13.19 5.36
CA PRO A 360 -1.54 -12.76 6.67
C PRO A 360 -1.36 -11.26 6.94
N ASP A 361 -0.42 -10.60 6.26
CA ASP A 361 -0.08 -9.19 6.51
C ASP A 361 -1.28 -8.25 6.31
N CYS A 362 -2.19 -8.57 5.40
CA CYS A 362 -3.38 -7.76 5.13
C CYS A 362 -4.42 -7.79 6.26
N ALA A 363 -4.35 -8.76 7.19
CA ALA A 363 -5.22 -8.81 8.37
C ALA A 363 -5.11 -7.56 9.24
N VAL A 364 -3.96 -6.85 9.17
CA VAL A 364 -3.74 -5.61 9.92
C VAL A 364 -4.77 -4.53 9.61
N MET A 365 -5.29 -4.49 8.37
CA MET A 365 -6.33 -3.56 7.92
C MET A 365 -7.74 -4.15 8.04
N GLY A 366 -7.89 -5.32 8.68
CA GLY A 366 -9.19 -6.00 8.84
C GLY A 366 -9.72 -6.62 7.54
N PHE A 367 -8.82 -7.12 6.69
CA PHE A 367 -9.18 -8.01 5.58
C PHE A 367 -9.22 -9.47 6.06
N ASN A 368 -10.09 -10.29 5.48
CA ASN A 368 -10.19 -11.69 5.87
C ASN A 368 -9.03 -12.48 5.27
N VAL A 369 -8.32 -13.24 6.10
CA VAL A 369 -7.22 -14.12 5.66
C VAL A 369 -7.66 -15.56 5.80
N ILE A 370 -7.39 -16.38 4.79
CA ILE A 370 -7.69 -17.81 4.79
C ILE A 370 -7.03 -18.52 5.97
N HIS A 371 -7.76 -19.42 6.64
CA HIS A 371 -7.21 -20.19 7.74
C HIS A 371 -6.02 -21.05 7.30
N GLN A 372 -5.00 -21.19 8.15
CA GLN A 372 -3.69 -21.78 7.84
C GLN A 372 -3.77 -23.17 7.18
N GLU A 373 -4.72 -24.00 7.60
CA GLU A 373 -4.94 -25.35 7.04
C GLU A 373 -5.28 -25.36 5.54
N TYR A 374 -5.84 -24.27 5.01
CA TYR A 374 -6.31 -24.18 3.63
C TYR A 374 -5.42 -23.29 2.74
N GLN A 375 -4.29 -22.79 3.25
CA GLN A 375 -3.37 -21.96 2.46
C GLN A 375 -2.79 -22.72 1.26
N SER A 376 -2.54 -24.03 1.40
CA SER A 376 -1.98 -24.87 0.32
C SER A 376 -2.89 -25.00 -0.90
N ILE A 377 -4.21 -24.86 -0.71
CA ILE A 377 -5.23 -24.98 -1.76
C ILE A 377 -5.73 -23.63 -2.26
N ALA A 378 -5.22 -22.51 -1.74
CA ALA A 378 -5.69 -21.17 -2.07
C ALA A 378 -5.67 -20.88 -3.59
N GLY A 379 -4.66 -21.40 -4.30
CA GLY A 379 -4.59 -21.29 -5.76
C GLY A 379 -5.73 -22.00 -6.49
N LYS A 380 -6.19 -23.17 -6.00
CA LYS A 380 -7.35 -23.89 -6.58
C LYS A 380 -8.65 -23.13 -6.34
N LEU A 381 -8.76 -22.46 -5.20
CA LEU A 381 -9.94 -21.70 -4.81
C LEU A 381 -10.00 -20.31 -5.47
N GLY A 382 -8.97 -19.92 -6.22
CA GLY A 382 -8.90 -18.62 -6.90
C GLY A 382 -8.74 -17.44 -5.95
N LEU A 383 -8.11 -17.64 -4.77
CA LEU A 383 -7.92 -16.57 -3.80
C LEU A 383 -6.83 -15.61 -4.25
N HIS A 384 -7.07 -14.31 -4.07
CA HIS A 384 -6.06 -13.29 -4.31
C HIS A 384 -4.97 -13.34 -3.23
N GLN A 385 -3.73 -13.08 -3.63
CA GLN A 385 -2.61 -13.06 -2.69
C GLN A 385 -2.73 -11.92 -1.67
N GLN A 386 -3.21 -10.77 -2.13
CA GLN A 386 -3.35 -9.53 -1.38
C GLN A 386 -4.49 -8.68 -1.97
N PRO A 387 -5.07 -7.75 -1.20
CA PRO A 387 -6.05 -6.79 -1.70
C PRO A 387 -5.47 -5.90 -2.80
N ASN A 388 -6.30 -5.45 -3.73
CA ASN A 388 -5.87 -4.50 -4.76
C ASN A 388 -5.79 -3.06 -4.22
N HIS A 389 -5.18 -2.16 -4.99
CA HIS A 389 -4.99 -0.77 -4.57
C HIS A 389 -6.30 -0.05 -4.22
N GLU A 390 -7.38 -0.29 -4.97
CA GLU A 390 -8.69 0.34 -4.70
C GLU A 390 -9.27 -0.12 -3.35
N GLU A 391 -9.14 -1.41 -3.03
CA GLU A 391 -9.60 -1.98 -1.76
C GLU A 391 -8.80 -1.42 -0.58
N LEU A 392 -7.47 -1.36 -0.71
CA LEU A 392 -6.58 -0.78 0.30
C LEU A 392 -6.91 0.70 0.54
N PHE A 393 -7.05 1.48 -0.54
CA PHE A 393 -7.40 2.89 -0.49
C PHE A 393 -8.77 3.12 0.17
N LYS A 394 -9.82 2.43 -0.29
CA LYS A 394 -11.17 2.54 0.28
C LYS A 394 -11.20 2.14 1.75
N LYS A 395 -10.47 1.09 2.14
CA LYS A 395 -10.41 0.61 3.53
C LYS A 395 -9.72 1.63 4.44
N LEU A 396 -8.63 2.26 3.99
CA LEU A 396 -7.91 3.27 4.77
C LEU A 396 -8.76 4.52 5.03
N ILE A 397 -9.46 5.02 3.99
CA ILE A 397 -10.28 6.24 4.11
C ILE A 397 -11.55 5.98 4.93
N ASN A 398 -12.22 4.83 4.72
CA ASN A 398 -13.48 4.55 5.41
C ASN A 398 -13.28 4.07 6.86
N ASN A 399 -12.14 3.43 7.16
CA ASN A 399 -11.81 2.91 8.48
C ASN A 399 -10.47 3.50 8.94
N THR A 400 -10.49 4.77 9.31
CA THR A 400 -9.27 5.44 9.78
C THR A 400 -8.73 4.76 11.05
N PRO A 401 -7.39 4.65 11.20
CA PRO A 401 -6.80 4.02 12.36
C PRO A 401 -7.24 4.71 13.67
N GLN A 402 -7.71 3.94 14.65
CA GLN A 402 -8.24 4.47 15.91
C GLN A 402 -7.19 4.69 16.98
N THR A 403 -5.95 4.24 16.76
CA THR A 403 -4.83 4.45 17.70
C THR A 403 -3.54 4.63 16.92
N GLU A 404 -2.58 5.36 17.50
CA GLU A 404 -1.24 5.52 16.89
C GLU A 404 -0.54 4.17 16.69
N ALA A 405 -0.69 3.22 17.64
CA ALA A 405 -0.13 1.88 17.52
C ALA A 405 -0.73 1.13 16.32
N LYS A 406 -2.05 1.19 16.13
CA LYS A 406 -2.69 0.55 14.97
C LYS A 406 -2.36 1.26 13.66
N ALA A 407 -2.26 2.58 13.68
CA ALA A 407 -1.84 3.38 12.54
C ALA A 407 -0.44 2.99 12.08
N ARG A 408 0.49 2.81 13.01
CA ARG A 408 1.83 2.29 12.74
C ARG A 408 1.76 0.98 11.96
N GLU A 409 1.09 -0.04 12.49
CA GLU A 409 1.01 -1.35 11.84
C GLU A 409 0.40 -1.24 10.42
N ILE A 410 -0.67 -0.45 10.26
CA ILE A 410 -1.33 -0.23 8.96
C ILE A 410 -0.39 0.47 7.98
N PHE A 411 0.28 1.54 8.37
CA PHE A 411 1.19 2.29 7.50
C PHE A 411 2.44 1.47 7.15
N GLU A 412 2.96 0.67 8.08
CA GLU A 412 4.06 -0.27 7.79
C GLU A 412 3.65 -1.30 6.73
N TYR A 413 2.42 -1.82 6.79
CA TYR A 413 1.90 -2.73 5.76
C TYR A 413 1.69 -2.01 4.42
N LEU A 414 1.07 -0.84 4.42
CA LEU A 414 0.84 -0.05 3.20
C LEU A 414 2.15 0.38 2.52
N ALA A 415 3.22 0.60 3.29
CA ALA A 415 4.56 0.84 2.74
C ALA A 415 5.03 -0.31 1.84
N THR A 416 4.69 -1.56 2.18
CA THR A 416 5.03 -2.73 1.34
C THR A 416 4.23 -2.79 0.03
N GLN A 417 3.10 -2.09 -0.05
CA GLN A 417 2.18 -2.07 -1.19
C GLN A 417 2.22 -0.74 -1.96
N ARG A 418 3.19 0.14 -1.67
CA ARG A 418 3.23 1.51 -2.21
C ARG A 418 3.24 1.57 -3.75
N ASP A 419 3.84 0.59 -4.42
CA ASP A 419 3.99 0.63 -5.88
C ASP A 419 2.70 0.24 -6.62
N GLU A 420 1.68 -0.25 -5.89
CA GLU A 420 0.36 -0.62 -6.43
C GLU A 420 -0.59 0.59 -6.55
N PHE A 421 -0.38 1.66 -5.77
CA PHE A 421 -1.25 2.84 -5.73
C PHE A 421 -1.06 3.74 -6.95
N ILE A 422 -2.17 4.32 -7.43
CA ILE A 422 -2.15 5.20 -8.61
C ILE A 422 -1.98 6.69 -8.22
N PRO A 423 -1.48 7.56 -9.12
CA PRO A 423 -1.25 8.97 -8.83
C PRO A 423 -2.45 9.74 -8.27
N SER A 424 -3.68 9.44 -8.71
CA SER A 424 -4.89 10.10 -8.19
C SER A 424 -5.20 9.73 -6.74
N GLU A 425 -4.89 8.49 -6.32
CA GLU A 425 -5.07 8.04 -4.93
C GLU A 425 -4.07 8.75 -4.02
N TRP A 426 -2.81 8.92 -4.46
CA TRP A 426 -1.80 9.68 -3.71
C TRP A 426 -2.20 11.15 -3.47
N ILE A 427 -2.72 11.82 -4.51
CA ILE A 427 -3.24 13.19 -4.37
C ILE A 427 -4.37 13.21 -3.34
N THR A 428 -5.32 12.28 -3.41
CA THR A 428 -6.44 12.23 -2.46
C THR A 428 -5.96 11.94 -1.04
N LEU A 429 -5.02 11.00 -0.86
CA LEU A 429 -4.42 10.69 0.44
C LEU A 429 -3.73 11.92 1.03
N SER A 430 -3.03 12.70 0.21
CA SER A 430 -2.29 13.88 0.66
C SER A 430 -3.17 14.96 1.32
N GLU A 431 -4.45 15.04 0.93
CA GLU A 431 -5.44 15.98 1.47
C GLU A 431 -6.34 15.34 2.54
N SER A 432 -6.39 14.00 2.61
CA SER A 432 -7.30 13.26 3.48
C SER A 432 -6.80 13.20 4.92
N LYS A 433 -7.73 13.41 5.88
CA LYS A 433 -7.43 13.36 7.32
C LYS A 433 -7.53 11.93 7.85
N PHE A 434 -6.44 11.17 7.78
CA PHE A 434 -6.40 9.78 8.26
C PHE A 434 -5.25 9.50 9.23
N ILE A 435 -4.32 10.44 9.44
CA ILE A 435 -3.20 10.26 10.37
C ILE A 435 -3.71 10.61 11.78
N PRO A 436 -3.81 9.65 12.72
CA PRO A 436 -4.22 9.98 14.07
C PRO A 436 -3.10 10.74 14.78
N THR A 437 -3.44 11.74 15.57
CA THR A 437 -2.51 12.50 16.41
C THR A 437 -3.20 12.79 17.74
N ARG A 438 -2.44 12.82 18.83
CA ARG A 438 -2.98 13.22 20.14
C ARG A 438 -3.03 14.73 20.23
N ASN A 439 -4.17 15.26 20.67
CA ASN A 439 -4.26 16.66 21.04
C ASN A 439 -3.35 16.92 22.27
N LYS A 440 -2.69 18.08 22.31
CA LYS A 440 -1.84 18.47 23.44
C LYS A 440 -2.65 18.79 24.70
N ASP A 441 -3.89 19.26 24.53
CA ASP A 441 -4.73 19.74 25.62
C ASP A 441 -5.81 18.72 26.06
N GLN A 442 -6.11 17.71 25.24
CA GLN A 442 -7.14 16.70 25.49
C GLN A 442 -6.66 15.31 25.06
N PRO A 443 -7.12 14.23 25.73
CA PRO A 443 -6.73 12.86 25.36
C PRO A 443 -7.38 12.36 24.05
N ASP A 444 -8.24 13.16 23.43
CA ASP A 444 -8.96 12.79 22.22
C ASP A 444 -8.03 12.77 20.99
N ILE A 445 -8.27 11.79 20.11
CA ILE A 445 -7.52 11.60 18.87
C ILE A 445 -8.07 12.55 17.81
N ILE A 446 -7.18 13.37 17.25
CA ILE A 446 -7.45 14.23 16.10
C ILE A 446 -6.89 13.53 14.86
N TYR A 447 -7.53 13.76 13.72
CA TYR A 447 -7.06 13.27 12.43
C TYR A 447 -6.50 14.40 11.59
N GLU A 448 -5.24 14.26 11.20
CA GLU A 448 -4.54 15.20 10.36
C GLU A 448 -4.28 14.64 8.96
N SER A 449 -4.13 15.55 8.00
CA SER A 449 -3.72 15.22 6.64
C SER A 449 -2.20 15.16 6.52
N PRO A 450 -1.65 14.38 5.57
CA PRO A 450 -0.21 14.36 5.31
C PRO A 450 0.44 15.74 5.18
N HIS A 451 -0.15 16.67 4.43
CA HIS A 451 0.36 18.05 4.30
C HIS A 451 0.30 18.89 5.59
N GLY A 452 -0.46 18.46 6.59
CA GLY A 452 -0.58 19.14 7.89
C GLY A 452 0.40 18.61 8.93
N CYS A 453 1.19 17.60 8.59
CA CYS A 453 2.09 16.90 9.48
C CYS A 453 3.53 16.98 8.99
N PHE A 454 4.48 16.88 9.93
CA PHE A 454 5.90 16.82 9.65
C PHE A 454 6.55 15.67 10.42
N PHE A 455 7.65 15.10 9.91
CA PHE A 455 8.34 14.04 10.66
C PHE A 455 9.16 14.60 11.82
N LYS A 456 9.13 13.91 12.97
CA LYS A 456 10.08 14.18 14.07
C LYS A 456 11.50 13.84 13.63
N GLY A 457 12.45 14.72 13.90
CA GLY A 457 13.87 14.49 13.60
C GLY A 457 14.42 13.27 14.38
N GLN A 458 15.28 12.45 13.76
CA GLN A 458 15.83 11.24 14.40
C GLN A 458 17.02 11.50 15.33
N GLU A 459 17.62 12.68 15.29
CA GLU A 459 18.72 13.11 16.17
C GLU A 459 18.57 14.59 16.49
N LYS A 460 19.40 15.15 17.39
CA LYS A 460 19.44 16.55 17.90
C LYS A 460 19.70 17.63 16.82
N MET A 461 19.03 17.52 15.68
CA MET A 461 19.12 18.36 14.49
C MET A 461 17.82 19.18 14.29
N GLY A 462 16.80 18.96 15.11
CA GLY A 462 15.50 19.63 15.02
C GLY A 462 15.37 20.90 15.85
N ARG A 463 16.30 21.86 15.79
CA ARG A 463 16.09 23.17 16.47
C ARG A 463 14.73 23.78 16.08
N MET A 464 14.28 23.59 14.83
CA MET A 464 12.98 24.10 14.40
C MET A 464 11.79 23.35 15.00
N GLU A 465 11.91 22.05 15.30
CA GLU A 465 10.90 21.29 16.06
C GLU A 465 10.85 21.77 17.52
N GLU A 466 11.99 22.04 18.14
CA GLU A 466 12.04 22.60 19.50
C GLU A 466 11.42 24.01 19.55
N ILE A 467 11.62 24.82 18.50
CA ILE A 467 11.15 26.21 18.42
C ILE A 467 9.67 26.30 18.03
N LEU A 468 9.26 25.57 16.98
CA LEU A 468 7.91 25.66 16.39
C LEU A 468 7.05 24.43 16.68
N GLY A 469 7.51 23.54 17.55
CA GLY A 469 6.84 22.31 17.94
C GLY A 469 5.44 22.53 18.50
N GLU A 470 5.18 23.69 19.11
CA GLU A 470 3.85 24.08 19.59
C GLU A 470 2.85 24.36 18.46
N PHE A 471 3.34 24.87 17.33
CA PHE A 471 2.53 25.39 16.23
C PHE A 471 2.34 24.40 15.07
N PHE A 472 3.14 23.34 15.00
CA PHE A 472 3.04 22.29 13.99
C PHE A 472 2.84 20.91 14.61
N THR A 473 2.26 20.00 13.81
CA THR A 473 2.04 18.61 14.23
C THR A 473 3.18 17.73 13.74
N PHE A 474 4.06 17.36 14.66
CA PHE A 474 5.17 16.44 14.37
C PHE A 474 4.80 15.00 14.73
N ILE A 475 4.99 14.08 13.77
CA ILE A 475 4.62 12.67 13.89
C ILE A 475 5.84 11.75 13.71
N ASN A 476 5.78 10.58 14.32
CA ASN A 476 6.75 9.52 14.07
C ASN A 476 6.12 8.14 14.30
N TYR A 477 5.97 7.40 13.20
CA TYR A 477 5.41 6.05 13.20
C TYR A 477 6.47 4.96 13.02
N GLY A 478 7.75 5.33 13.04
CA GLY A 478 8.86 4.43 12.71
C GLY A 478 9.21 4.47 11.22
N TRP A 479 10.41 4.00 10.88
CA TRP A 479 11.00 4.21 9.56
C TRP A 479 10.15 3.66 8.39
N LYS A 480 9.59 2.46 8.52
CA LYS A 480 8.76 1.84 7.47
C LYS A 480 7.45 2.60 7.23
N ALA A 481 6.72 2.91 8.29
CA ALA A 481 5.47 3.67 8.20
C ALA A 481 5.71 5.08 7.66
N ASN A 482 6.79 5.73 8.09
CA ASN A 482 7.16 7.06 7.62
C ASN A 482 7.48 7.08 6.11
N GLU A 483 8.02 5.99 5.54
CA GLU A 483 8.26 5.88 4.10
C GLU A 483 6.95 5.95 3.28
N PHE A 484 5.88 5.31 3.76
CA PHE A 484 4.54 5.44 3.17
C PHE A 484 3.98 6.86 3.34
N LEU A 485 4.08 7.42 4.54
CA LEU A 485 3.58 8.77 4.82
C LEU A 485 4.32 9.85 4.04
N GLN A 486 5.61 9.67 3.78
CA GLN A 486 6.40 10.57 2.93
C GLN A 486 5.88 10.55 1.49
N LYS A 487 5.52 9.38 0.97
CA LYS A 487 4.84 9.26 -0.34
C LYS A 487 3.44 9.88 -0.34
N CYS A 488 2.75 9.88 0.80
CA CYS A 488 1.48 10.60 0.95
C CYS A 488 1.64 12.13 1.01
N GLY A 489 2.86 12.67 1.16
CA GLY A 489 3.11 14.12 1.21
C GLY A 489 3.49 14.68 2.60
N VAL A 490 3.80 13.81 3.58
CA VAL A 490 4.41 14.29 4.84
C VAL A 490 5.86 14.69 4.56
N GLU A 491 6.20 15.94 4.88
CA GLU A 491 7.55 16.47 4.73
C GLU A 491 8.37 16.31 6.02
N ASN A 492 9.70 16.42 5.91
CA ASN A 492 10.58 16.36 7.09
C ASN A 492 10.49 17.62 7.95
N GLU A 493 10.25 18.77 7.32
CA GLU A 493 10.16 20.06 8.00
C GLU A 493 9.22 21.01 7.26
N PRO A 494 8.61 21.98 7.98
CA PRO A 494 7.83 23.02 7.34
C PRO A 494 8.66 23.83 6.35
N SER A 495 8.10 24.06 5.16
CA SER A 495 8.69 24.95 4.17
C SER A 495 8.82 26.38 4.70
N SER A 496 9.79 27.13 4.20
CA SER A 496 10.00 28.53 4.59
C SER A 496 8.79 29.43 4.24
N ILE A 497 7.99 29.07 3.23
CA ILE A 497 6.70 29.74 2.94
C ILE A 497 5.69 29.47 4.06
N THR A 498 5.57 28.23 4.52
CA THR A 498 4.67 27.84 5.61
C THR A 498 5.05 28.53 6.92
N ILE A 499 6.36 28.62 7.20
CA ILE A 499 6.87 29.34 8.38
C ILE A 499 6.58 30.85 8.27
N ALA A 500 6.81 31.47 7.11
CA ALA A 500 6.50 32.88 6.90
C ALA A 500 5.00 33.19 7.07
N ASP A 501 4.12 32.34 6.54
CA ASP A 501 2.67 32.47 6.72
C ASP A 501 2.24 32.30 8.19
N LEU A 502 2.90 31.40 8.93
CA LEU A 502 2.70 31.25 10.37
C LEU A 502 3.11 32.52 11.14
N LEU A 503 4.27 33.11 10.81
CA LEU A 503 4.76 34.32 11.47
C LEU A 503 3.85 35.53 11.23
N VAL A 504 3.33 35.70 10.02
CA VAL A 504 2.33 36.76 9.72
C VAL A 504 1.10 36.67 10.63
N LYS A 505 0.71 35.44 11.01
CA LYS A 505 -0.46 35.19 11.85
C LYS A 505 -0.17 35.22 13.34
N LYS A 506 1.00 34.73 13.76
CA LYS A 506 1.30 34.35 15.16
C LYS A 506 2.73 34.72 15.64
N SER A 507 3.42 35.68 15.02
CA SER A 507 4.79 36.04 15.39
C SER A 507 4.98 36.35 16.88
N ILE A 508 4.04 37.06 17.50
CA ILE A 508 4.08 37.41 18.93
C ILE A 508 3.93 36.16 19.81
N GLU A 509 3.01 35.25 19.47
CA GLU A 509 2.83 33.99 20.21
C GLU A 509 4.10 33.13 20.15
N ILE A 510 4.76 33.07 18.99
CA ILE A 510 6.04 32.35 18.81
C ILE A 510 7.15 33.01 19.62
N TRP A 511 7.22 34.33 19.62
CA TRP A 511 8.20 35.09 20.39
C TRP A 511 8.05 34.86 21.90
N ASP A 512 6.81 34.82 22.39
CA ASP A 512 6.52 34.54 23.79
C ASP A 512 6.81 33.07 24.15
N SER A 513 6.51 32.10 23.27
CA SER A 513 6.73 30.67 23.54
C SER A 513 8.20 30.30 23.67
N ILE A 514 9.10 31.00 22.96
CA ILE A 514 10.55 30.81 23.08
C ILE A 514 11.19 31.64 24.21
N GLY A 515 10.36 32.30 25.04
CA GLY A 515 10.82 33.11 26.17
C GLY A 515 11.47 34.43 25.76
N CYS A 516 11.02 35.04 24.66
CA CYS A 516 11.55 36.31 24.14
C CYS A 516 13.06 36.27 23.86
N ASN A 517 13.56 35.13 23.38
CA ASN A 517 14.97 34.92 23.12
C ASN A 517 15.33 35.28 21.67
N ALA A 518 16.07 36.39 21.51
CA ALA A 518 16.56 36.90 20.23
C ALA A 518 17.39 35.88 19.45
N GLU A 519 18.33 35.19 20.10
CA GLU A 519 19.23 34.23 19.45
C GLU A 519 18.46 33.06 18.84
N ILE A 520 17.43 32.60 19.55
CA ILE A 520 16.56 31.51 19.07
C ILE A 520 15.69 31.97 17.91
N TYR A 521 15.09 33.15 18.01
CA TYR A 521 14.25 33.69 16.94
C TYR A 521 15.04 34.02 15.66
N GLU A 522 16.30 34.43 15.82
CA GLU A 522 17.20 34.69 14.69
C GLU A 522 17.41 33.44 13.82
N ILE A 523 17.36 32.23 14.40
CA ILE A 523 17.41 30.97 13.64
C ILE A 523 16.23 30.88 12.66
N ILE A 524 15.03 31.28 13.09
CA ILE A 524 13.84 31.33 12.23
C ILE A 524 14.05 32.33 11.10
N LEU A 525 14.50 33.54 11.44
CA LEU A 525 14.74 34.61 10.47
C LEU A 525 15.81 34.23 9.45
N ARG A 526 16.91 33.59 9.87
CA ARG A 526 17.97 33.09 8.99
C ARG A 526 17.46 32.02 8.03
N LYS A 527 16.55 31.14 8.47
CA LYS A 527 15.90 30.18 7.57
C LYS A 527 15.08 30.89 6.49
N LEU A 528 14.28 31.90 6.86
CA LEU A 528 13.50 32.68 5.88
C LEU A 528 14.40 33.48 4.93
N PHE A 529 15.51 34.03 5.44
CA PHE A 529 16.48 34.76 4.65
C PHE A 529 17.10 33.87 3.57
N ASN A 530 17.59 32.67 3.94
CA ASN A 530 18.21 31.74 3.01
C ASN A 530 17.27 31.34 1.86
N ASP A 531 15.98 31.20 2.15
CA ASP A 531 14.95 30.85 1.15
C ASP A 531 14.17 32.07 0.62
N TYR A 532 14.67 33.29 0.84
CA TYR A 532 13.91 34.51 0.54
C TYR A 532 13.50 34.60 -0.92
N ASN A 533 14.36 34.16 -1.85
CA ASN A 533 14.05 34.15 -3.28
C ASN A 533 12.78 33.34 -3.62
N THR A 534 12.49 32.29 -2.84
CA THR A 534 11.30 31.46 -3.00
C THR A 534 10.08 32.15 -2.39
N ILE A 535 10.23 32.74 -1.21
CA ILE A 535 9.17 33.49 -0.50
C ILE A 535 8.77 34.74 -1.31
N ALA A 536 9.74 35.45 -1.87
CA ALA A 536 9.56 36.69 -2.63
C ALA A 536 8.69 36.52 -3.89
N ARG A 537 8.56 35.30 -4.41
CA ARG A 537 7.63 34.98 -5.51
C ARG A 537 6.17 35.16 -5.09
N ASN A 538 5.86 35.02 -3.80
CA ASN A 538 4.56 35.30 -3.24
C ASN A 538 4.48 36.76 -2.77
N SER A 539 4.18 37.67 -3.71
CA SER A 539 4.08 39.11 -3.44
C SER A 539 3.07 39.49 -2.35
N LYS A 540 1.98 38.71 -2.20
CA LYS A 540 0.98 38.92 -1.15
C LYS A 540 1.57 38.66 0.23
N LEU A 541 2.27 37.53 0.40
CA LEU A 541 2.90 37.16 1.66
C LEU A 541 3.96 38.19 2.07
N ILE A 542 4.78 38.67 1.12
CA ILE A 542 5.75 39.74 1.39
C ILE A 542 5.05 41.00 1.89
N ALA A 543 3.98 41.46 1.24
CA ALA A 543 3.24 42.64 1.69
C ALA A 543 2.74 42.48 3.14
N GLU A 544 2.18 41.32 3.48
CA GLU A 544 1.74 41.01 4.84
C GLU A 544 2.91 40.98 5.83
N MET A 545 4.08 40.46 5.43
CA MET A 545 5.28 40.46 6.28
C MET A 545 5.79 41.87 6.61
N ARG A 546 5.61 42.84 5.71
CA ARG A 546 6.04 44.24 5.94
C ARG A 546 5.20 44.96 6.99
N GLU A 547 3.91 44.60 7.09
CA GLU A 547 2.92 45.27 7.94
C GLU A 547 2.78 44.62 9.34
N LYS A 548 3.46 43.49 9.58
CA LYS A 548 3.37 42.73 10.82
C LYS A 548 4.66 42.75 11.63
N PRO A 549 4.60 42.67 12.97
CA PRO A 549 5.79 42.66 13.82
C PRO A 549 6.46 41.29 13.76
N ILE A 550 7.20 41.03 12.69
CA ILE A 550 7.89 39.75 12.43
C ILE A 550 9.39 39.91 12.58
N LEU A 551 9.93 41.10 12.31
CA LEU A 551 11.36 41.35 12.29
C LEU A 551 11.90 41.65 13.68
N LEU A 552 13.12 41.20 13.93
CA LEU A 552 13.80 41.42 15.20
C LEU A 552 14.53 42.76 15.16
N GLY A 553 14.17 43.64 16.09
CA GLY A 553 14.84 44.92 16.27
C GLY A 553 15.64 44.95 17.56
N PHE A 554 16.84 45.51 17.50
CA PHE A 554 17.72 45.73 18.64
C PHE A 554 17.75 47.21 19.02
N LYS A 555 17.66 47.50 20.32
CA LYS A 555 17.79 48.84 20.86
C LYS A 555 18.89 48.86 21.91
N GLN A 556 19.93 49.64 21.65
CA GLN A 556 21.06 49.78 22.55
C GLN A 556 20.72 50.82 23.63
N ASN A 557 20.64 50.38 24.88
CA ASN A 557 20.56 51.24 26.06
C ASN A 557 21.96 51.31 26.73
N SER A 558 22.11 52.14 27.76
CA SER A 558 23.42 52.43 28.39
C SER A 558 24.20 51.19 28.84
N ASP A 559 23.52 50.12 29.24
CA ASP A 559 24.15 48.91 29.81
C ASP A 559 23.52 47.59 29.32
N SER A 560 22.53 47.63 28.41
CA SER A 560 21.84 46.44 27.87
C SER A 560 21.39 46.62 26.42
N ILE A 561 21.31 45.51 25.68
CA ILE A 561 20.68 45.47 24.35
C ILE A 561 19.29 44.86 24.53
N ASP A 562 18.26 45.68 24.39
CA ASP A 562 16.87 45.21 24.39
C ASP A 562 16.50 44.73 22.99
N SER A 563 15.86 43.56 22.89
CA SER A 563 15.40 42.99 21.63
C SER A 563 13.88 42.75 21.68
N HIS A 564 13.19 43.08 20.60
CA HIS A 564 11.76 42.82 20.46
C HIS A 564 11.36 42.78 18.98
N LEU A 565 10.19 42.20 18.71
CA LEU A 565 9.63 42.19 17.37
C LEU A 565 8.99 43.53 17.02
N ALA A 566 9.26 44.01 15.81
CA ALA A 566 8.70 45.26 15.29
C ALA A 566 8.37 45.13 13.79
N ILE A 567 7.56 46.06 13.29
CA ILE A 567 7.28 46.18 11.86
C ILE A 567 8.50 46.73 11.13
N ALA A 568 8.64 46.42 9.84
CA ALA A 568 9.80 46.85 9.04
C ALA A 568 9.96 48.38 9.00
N GLU A 569 8.87 49.15 9.06
CA GLU A 569 8.93 50.61 9.07
C GLU A 569 9.56 51.20 10.34
N ASP A 570 9.50 50.49 11.47
CA ASP A 570 10.01 50.94 12.76
C ASP A 570 11.46 50.52 13.02
N ILE A 571 12.02 49.66 12.16
CA ILE A 571 13.41 49.17 12.24
C ILE A 571 14.28 49.88 11.22
N TYR A 572 15.45 50.33 11.66
CA TYR A 572 16.40 51.06 10.83
C TYR A 572 17.68 50.26 10.59
N ILE A 573 18.26 50.39 9.39
CA ILE A 573 19.59 49.85 9.09
C ILE A 573 20.63 50.81 9.65
N ASN A 574 21.56 50.29 10.45
CA ASN A 574 22.54 51.10 11.16
C ASN A 574 23.77 51.40 10.30
N ASP A 575 23.67 52.43 9.47
CA ASP A 575 24.77 52.93 8.64
C ASP A 575 25.58 54.06 9.31
N SER A 576 25.24 54.45 10.53
CA SER A 576 25.92 55.52 11.26
C SER A 576 25.83 55.33 12.77
N MET A 577 26.99 55.00 13.37
CA MET A 577 27.14 54.89 14.83
C MET A 577 26.69 56.17 15.56
N ILE A 578 26.90 57.35 14.95
CA ILE A 578 26.51 58.66 15.52
C ILE A 578 24.99 58.74 15.69
N TYR A 579 24.25 58.34 14.66
CA TYR A 579 22.79 58.40 14.69
C TYR A 579 22.21 57.38 15.65
N GLN A 580 22.84 56.20 15.77
CA GLN A 580 22.47 55.19 16.76
C GLN A 580 22.67 55.71 18.19
N GLU A 581 23.84 56.30 18.48
CA GLU A 581 24.16 56.93 19.77
C GLU A 581 23.18 58.04 20.13
N VAL A 582 22.77 58.87 19.18
CA VAL A 582 21.87 59.99 19.50
C VAL A 582 20.43 59.51 19.62
N CYS A 583 19.93 58.78 18.63
CA CYS A 583 18.50 58.53 18.49
C CYS A 583 18.00 57.35 19.31
N HIS A 584 18.86 56.38 19.65
CA HIS A 584 18.49 55.13 20.35
C HIS A 584 17.27 54.46 19.70
N LEU A 585 17.29 54.36 18.36
CA LEU A 585 16.23 53.73 17.57
C LEU A 585 16.44 52.22 17.52
N LEU A 586 15.39 51.51 17.13
CA LEU A 586 15.44 50.10 16.80
C LEU A 586 16.26 49.90 15.52
N THR A 587 17.28 49.07 15.61
CA THR A 587 18.16 48.75 14.49
C THR A 587 18.10 47.27 14.12
N ALA A 588 18.32 46.97 12.85
CA ALA A 588 18.46 45.61 12.35
C ALA A 588 19.66 44.88 13.00
N PRO A 589 19.70 43.53 12.97
CA PRO A 589 20.88 42.76 13.36
C PRO A 589 22.12 43.20 12.56
N LYS A 590 23.29 43.23 13.20
CA LYS A 590 24.57 43.60 12.55
C LYS A 590 25.11 42.44 11.70
N ASP A 591 24.59 42.29 10.50
CA ASP A 591 24.96 41.28 9.51
C ASP A 591 24.63 41.82 8.12
N ASP A 592 25.64 42.04 7.27
CA ASP A 592 25.51 42.76 6.00
C ASP A 592 24.43 42.13 5.09
N ASP A 593 24.33 40.81 5.08
CA ASP A 593 23.39 40.05 4.25
C ASP A 593 21.95 40.16 4.79
N ILE A 594 21.78 40.06 6.10
CA ILE A 594 20.49 40.25 6.76
C ILE A 594 20.03 41.70 6.63
N GLU A 595 20.93 42.68 6.72
CA GLU A 595 20.60 44.09 6.54
C GLU A 595 20.05 44.40 5.14
N LEU A 596 20.60 43.75 4.09
CA LEU A 596 20.05 43.83 2.73
C LEU A 596 18.63 43.27 2.68
N TRP A 597 18.37 42.14 3.33
CA TRP A 597 17.04 41.55 3.39
C TRP A 597 16.04 42.43 4.14
N TYR A 598 16.45 43.02 5.26
CA TYR A 598 15.63 44.00 6.00
C TYR A 598 15.29 45.21 5.11
N ARG A 599 16.25 45.65 4.28
CA ARG A 599 16.01 46.71 3.28
C ARG A 599 14.93 46.32 2.27
N ASP A 600 14.98 45.09 1.75
CA ASP A 600 13.99 44.57 0.79
C ASP A 600 12.59 44.43 1.41
N LEU A 601 12.52 44.20 2.72
CA LEU A 601 11.27 44.23 3.49
C LEU A 601 10.80 45.66 3.84
N GLY A 602 11.58 46.69 3.55
CA GLY A 602 11.16 48.09 3.66
C GLY A 602 11.80 48.88 4.81
N CYS A 603 12.76 48.29 5.53
CA CYS A 603 13.55 49.01 6.54
C CYS A 603 14.40 50.11 5.86
N LYS A 604 14.47 51.29 6.48
CA LYS A 604 15.23 52.44 5.95
C LYS A 604 16.56 52.59 6.67
N SER A 605 17.56 53.17 6.03
CA SER A 605 18.81 53.52 6.71
C SER A 605 18.60 54.68 7.70
N LEU A 606 19.42 54.73 8.76
CA LEU A 606 19.42 55.84 9.71
C LEU A 606 19.78 57.17 9.02
N SER A 607 20.82 57.18 8.17
CA SER A 607 21.23 58.39 7.46
C SER A 607 20.18 58.93 6.48
N GLU A 608 19.39 58.05 5.87
CA GLU A 608 18.26 58.46 5.04
C GLU A 608 17.08 58.98 5.85
N SER A 609 16.97 58.58 7.12
CA SER A 609 15.80 58.87 7.96
C SER A 609 15.98 60.10 8.85
N ILE A 610 17.22 60.54 9.07
CA ILE A 610 17.55 61.66 9.96
C ILE A 610 17.98 62.89 9.16
N LYS A 611 17.53 64.07 9.60
CA LYS A 611 17.98 65.38 9.11
C LYS A 611 18.71 66.10 10.22
N GLU A 612 19.93 66.55 9.93
CA GLU A 612 20.70 67.41 10.84
C GLU A 612 20.33 68.87 10.60
N LYS A 613 20.04 69.59 11.68
CA LYS A 613 19.90 71.05 11.69
C LYS A 613 20.87 71.60 12.73
N VAL A 614 21.72 72.53 12.31
CA VAL A 614 22.76 73.08 13.18
C VAL A 614 22.41 74.51 13.58
N ASN A 615 22.39 74.75 14.88
CA ASN A 615 22.29 76.08 15.46
C ASN A 615 23.66 76.49 15.97
N ILE A 616 24.21 77.56 15.39
CA ILE A 616 25.50 78.12 15.80
C ILE A 616 25.20 79.40 16.59
N SER A 617 25.67 79.50 17.82
CA SER A 617 25.44 80.65 18.70
C SER A 617 26.74 81.26 19.24
N GLY A 618 26.82 82.59 19.22
CA GLY A 618 27.98 83.37 19.69
C GLY A 618 28.62 84.21 18.59
N ALA A 619 29.57 85.07 18.98
CA ALA A 619 30.34 85.86 18.03
C ALA A 619 31.43 85.01 17.36
N ILE A 620 31.44 84.98 16.02
CA ILE A 620 32.48 84.30 15.24
C ILE A 620 33.80 85.07 15.37
N ARG A 621 34.86 84.41 15.84
CA ARG A 621 36.18 85.02 16.06
C ARG A 621 37.27 84.25 15.33
N GLU A 622 38.32 84.95 14.94
CA GLU A 622 39.58 84.36 14.52
C GLU A 622 40.57 84.57 15.65
N THR A 623 41.02 83.47 16.25
CA THR A 623 41.89 83.47 17.43
C THR A 623 43.22 82.83 17.10
N SER A 624 44.21 83.02 17.96
CA SER A 624 45.50 82.32 17.85
C SER A 624 45.31 80.79 17.82
N SER A 625 44.31 80.28 18.54
CA SER A 625 43.95 78.86 18.59
C SER A 625 43.37 78.39 17.26
N SER A 626 42.40 79.12 16.69
CA SER A 626 41.77 78.76 15.41
C SER A 626 42.77 78.81 14.25
N HIS A 627 43.67 79.80 14.23
CA HIS A 627 44.77 79.87 13.27
C HIS A 627 45.75 78.72 13.43
N GLY A 628 46.14 78.38 14.66
CA GLY A 628 47.03 77.25 14.94
C GLY A 628 46.45 75.92 14.45
N LEU A 629 45.15 75.70 14.69
CA LEU A 629 44.46 74.51 14.20
C LEU A 629 44.37 74.46 12.66
N GLN A 630 44.12 75.60 12.02
CA GLN A 630 44.07 75.69 10.56
C GLN A 630 45.40 75.30 9.90
N GLU A 631 46.52 75.82 10.42
CA GLU A 631 47.85 75.49 9.88
C GLU A 631 48.20 74.02 10.15
N LYS A 632 47.83 73.50 11.32
CA LYS A 632 47.99 72.08 11.67
C LYS A 632 47.21 71.14 10.74
N LEU A 633 45.98 71.51 10.37
CA LEU A 633 45.17 70.75 9.41
C LEU A 633 45.77 70.75 8.01
N LYS A 634 46.24 71.91 7.54
CA LYS A 634 46.89 72.02 6.22
C LYS A 634 48.17 71.19 6.16
N GLU A 635 48.98 71.25 7.20
CA GLU A 635 50.25 70.54 7.25
C GLU A 635 50.08 69.02 7.28
N ARG A 636 49.04 68.53 7.98
CA ARG A 636 48.77 67.10 8.13
C ARG A 636 47.85 66.53 7.05
N ALA A 637 47.33 67.36 6.16
CA ALA A 637 46.34 66.98 5.14
C ALA A 637 46.78 65.76 4.31
N HIS A 638 48.03 65.71 3.86
CA HIS A 638 48.59 64.57 3.13
C HIS A 638 48.54 63.22 3.89
N LEU A 639 48.63 63.24 5.22
CA LEU A 639 48.57 62.03 6.05
C LEU A 639 47.17 61.46 6.15
N PHE A 640 46.14 62.30 6.05
CA PHE A 640 44.76 61.82 6.08
C PHE A 640 44.51 60.86 4.91
N TYR A 641 45.02 61.17 3.72
CA TYR A 641 44.81 60.38 2.51
C TYR A 641 45.80 59.22 2.32
N LYS A 642 46.77 59.04 3.22
CA LYS A 642 47.81 58.01 3.10
C LYS A 642 47.17 56.62 3.18
N ASP A 643 47.46 55.76 2.20
CA ASP A 643 46.92 54.41 2.08
C ASP A 643 45.39 54.33 1.87
N TYR A 644 44.70 55.45 1.61
CA TYR A 644 43.26 55.50 1.32
C TYR A 644 42.97 55.38 -0.19
N PRO A 645 42.01 54.54 -0.64
CA PRO A 645 41.74 54.37 -2.07
C PRO A 645 41.23 55.66 -2.74
N LYS A 646 41.85 56.06 -3.86
CA LYS A 646 41.50 57.31 -4.58
C LYS A 646 40.01 57.42 -4.94
N TYR A 647 39.36 56.30 -5.28
CA TYR A 647 37.95 56.30 -5.66
C TYR A 647 36.99 56.56 -4.47
N MET A 648 37.44 56.34 -3.23
CA MET A 648 36.70 56.64 -1.99
C MET A 648 36.85 58.09 -1.53
N ILE A 649 37.74 58.87 -2.15
CA ILE A 649 37.99 60.26 -1.77
C ILE A 649 36.88 61.16 -2.37
N LYS A 650 36.25 61.96 -1.50
CA LYS A 650 35.20 62.94 -1.82
C LYS A 650 35.78 64.33 -2.04
N LYS A 651 36.79 64.71 -1.25
CA LYS A 651 37.52 65.99 -1.37
C LYS A 651 39.00 65.70 -1.22
N ASP A 652 39.82 66.36 -2.04
CA ASP A 652 41.26 66.14 -2.12
C ASP A 652 42.04 67.03 -1.13
N GLU A 653 43.36 66.92 -1.14
CA GLU A 653 44.24 67.69 -0.27
C GLU A 653 44.11 69.22 -0.48
N GLU A 654 43.85 69.65 -1.72
CA GLU A 654 43.63 71.06 -2.06
C GLU A 654 42.41 71.67 -1.35
N TRP A 655 41.45 70.84 -0.91
CA TRP A 655 40.32 71.29 -0.13
C TRP A 655 40.73 71.88 1.23
N PHE A 656 41.74 71.31 1.89
CA PHE A 656 42.20 71.82 3.20
C PHE A 656 42.83 73.22 3.10
N LYS A 657 43.39 73.58 1.94
CA LYS A 657 43.90 74.95 1.71
C LYS A 657 42.77 75.98 1.66
N LYS A 658 41.56 75.55 1.29
CA LYS A 658 40.34 76.38 1.18
C LYS A 658 39.48 76.36 2.44
N LEU A 659 39.76 75.46 3.38
CA LEU A 659 39.04 75.32 4.64
C LEU A 659 39.46 76.44 5.61
N GLN A 660 38.50 77.25 6.05
CA GLN A 660 38.72 78.29 7.07
C GLN A 660 38.37 77.75 8.46
N VAL A 661 39.17 78.02 9.48
CA VAL A 661 38.86 77.64 10.87
C VAL A 661 38.52 78.86 11.70
N LYS A 662 37.36 78.87 12.35
CA LYS A 662 36.87 79.99 13.17
C LYS A 662 36.38 79.50 14.52
N GLU A 663 36.57 80.32 15.54
CA GLU A 663 36.12 80.01 16.90
C GLU A 663 34.72 80.59 17.18
N ILE A 664 33.88 79.84 17.91
CA ILE A 664 32.53 80.20 18.33
C ILE A 664 32.28 79.75 19.77
N GLU A 665 31.27 80.30 20.44
CA GLU A 665 30.94 79.97 21.83
C GLU A 665 30.27 78.60 21.96
N GLN A 666 29.29 78.28 21.11
CA GLN A 666 28.53 77.04 21.22
C GLN A 666 28.00 76.56 19.87
N ILE A 667 28.09 75.24 19.65
CA ILE A 667 27.59 74.53 18.47
C ILE A 667 26.57 73.50 18.95
N GLU A 668 25.33 73.65 18.50
CA GLU A 668 24.22 72.77 18.84
C GLU A 668 23.73 72.07 17.55
N ILE A 669 23.72 70.73 17.56
CA ILE A 669 23.21 69.93 16.43
C ILE A 669 21.90 69.27 16.86
N GLU A 670 20.81 69.68 16.21
CA GLU A 670 19.48 69.06 16.31
C GLU A 670 19.35 67.93 15.27
N TYR A 671 19.11 66.71 15.72
CA TYR A 671 18.82 65.54 14.89
C TYR A 671 17.30 65.34 14.82
N LEU A 672 16.75 65.53 13.63
CA LEU A 672 15.31 65.44 13.34
C LEU A 672 15.02 64.16 12.56
N LEU A 673 14.27 63.22 13.17
CA LEU A 673 13.75 62.09 12.42
C LEU A 673 12.66 62.60 11.46
N LYS A 674 12.73 62.21 10.18
CA LYS A 674 11.76 62.63 9.14
C LYS A 674 10.33 62.24 9.50
N VAL A 675 10.17 61.17 10.28
CA VAL A 675 8.90 60.72 10.87
C VAL A 675 8.79 61.35 12.26
N LYS A 676 7.78 62.21 12.45
CA LYS A 676 7.52 63.10 13.61
C LYS A 676 8.04 62.61 14.98
N SER A 677 9.33 62.75 15.25
CA SER A 677 9.91 62.57 16.59
C SER A 677 10.31 63.92 17.18
N LYS A 678 10.46 63.97 18.51
CA LYS A 678 11.06 65.13 19.17
C LYS A 678 12.52 65.24 18.71
N PRO A 679 12.99 66.43 18.28
CA PRO A 679 14.40 66.62 17.96
C PRO A 679 15.25 66.22 19.16
N LYS A 680 16.31 65.47 18.89
CA LYS A 680 17.36 65.24 19.89
C LYS A 680 18.51 66.18 19.62
N THR A 681 19.04 66.75 20.68
CA THR A 681 20.09 67.77 20.59
C THR A 681 21.40 67.21 21.15
N LYS A 682 22.49 67.38 20.41
CA LYS A 682 23.86 67.12 20.90
C LYS A 682 24.67 68.41 20.76
N TYR A 683 25.42 68.75 21.81
CA TYR A 683 26.43 69.81 21.73
C TYR A 683 27.73 69.18 21.25
N GLU A 684 28.30 69.75 20.19
CA GLU A 684 29.61 69.35 19.68
C GLU A 684 30.58 70.52 19.77
N THR A 685 31.87 70.21 19.72
CA THR A 685 32.93 71.22 19.81
C THR A 685 33.47 71.64 18.45
N ALA A 686 33.04 70.96 17.36
CA ALA A 686 33.45 71.25 16.00
C ALA A 686 32.30 71.03 15.00
N TYR A 687 32.24 71.81 13.93
CA TYR A 687 31.29 71.60 12.82
C TYR A 687 31.79 72.24 11.51
N ILE A 688 31.64 71.55 10.38
CA ILE A 688 31.99 72.09 9.06
C ILE A 688 30.75 72.55 8.29
N GLU A 689 30.62 73.86 8.11
CA GLU A 689 29.55 74.46 7.31
C GLU A 689 30.01 74.68 5.86
N ARG A 690 29.13 74.37 4.90
CA ARG A 690 29.30 74.74 3.49
C ARG A 690 28.34 75.89 3.15
N LYS A 691 28.89 77.05 2.80
CA LYS A 691 28.12 78.17 2.23
C LYS A 691 28.29 78.20 0.72
N LYS A 692 27.20 77.98 -0.01
CA LYS A 692 27.16 78.16 -1.46
C LYS A 692 27.13 79.65 -1.80
N ARG A 693 28.08 80.13 -2.59
CA ARG A 693 28.01 81.42 -3.30
C ARG A 693 28.01 81.17 -4.81
N GLU A 694 27.49 82.11 -5.58
CA GLU A 694 27.23 81.99 -7.03
C GLU A 694 28.41 81.43 -7.86
N ASN A 695 29.67 81.62 -7.44
CA ASN A 695 30.86 81.13 -8.14
C ASN A 695 31.86 80.31 -7.31
N MET A 696 31.60 80.03 -6.02
CA MET A 696 32.50 79.20 -5.19
C MET A 696 31.82 78.71 -3.90
N ASP A 697 32.14 77.49 -3.48
CA ASP A 697 31.80 76.99 -2.14
C ASP A 697 32.83 77.44 -1.10
N ILE A 698 32.36 78.07 -0.02
CA ILE A 698 33.19 78.40 1.14
C ILE A 698 32.92 77.35 2.22
N PHE A 699 33.98 76.71 2.70
CA PHE A 699 33.91 75.75 3.80
C PHE A 699 34.54 76.37 5.06
N THR A 700 33.77 76.38 6.15
CA THR A 700 34.23 76.92 7.43
C THR A 700 34.07 75.85 8.52
N LEU A 701 35.18 75.47 9.15
CA LEU A 701 35.20 74.67 10.37
C LEU A 701 35.04 75.61 11.56
N TYR A 702 33.88 75.56 12.22
CA TYR A 702 33.67 76.21 13.50
C TYR A 702 34.16 75.31 14.62
N VAL A 703 34.84 75.88 15.60
CA VAL A 703 35.33 75.18 16.81
C VAL A 703 35.01 75.98 18.06
N THR A 704 34.80 75.32 19.19
CA THR A 704 34.69 76.00 20.50
C THR A 704 36.09 76.36 21.05
N SER A 705 36.15 77.12 22.15
CA SER A 705 37.41 77.55 22.77
C SER A 705 38.33 76.41 23.20
N THR A 706 37.77 75.23 23.48
CA THR A 706 38.49 74.00 23.80
C THR A 706 37.96 72.87 22.92
N PRO A 707 38.41 72.77 21.66
CA PRO A 707 37.85 71.81 20.73
C PRO A 707 38.32 70.39 21.04
N ASP A 708 37.40 69.43 20.95
CA ASP A 708 37.70 68.00 20.98
C ASP A 708 38.19 67.57 19.59
N TYR A 709 39.40 67.01 19.53
CA TYR A 709 39.96 66.48 18.29
C TYR A 709 39.14 65.33 17.72
N SER A 710 38.35 64.62 18.54
CA SER A 710 37.42 63.58 18.11
C SER A 710 36.28 64.15 17.27
N ASP A 711 35.68 65.27 17.71
CA ASP A 711 34.64 65.97 16.96
C ASP A 711 35.22 66.55 15.66
N ILE A 712 36.42 67.14 15.71
CA ILE A 712 37.10 67.66 14.52
C ILE A 712 37.35 66.52 13.51
N SER A 713 37.89 65.39 13.98
CA SER A 713 38.20 64.24 13.13
C SER A 713 36.95 63.66 12.49
N ARG A 714 35.86 63.51 13.26
CA ARG A 714 34.56 63.05 12.78
C ARG A 714 34.04 63.92 11.62
N HIS A 715 34.09 65.25 11.78
CA HIS A 715 33.64 66.18 10.74
C HIS A 715 34.55 66.20 9.52
N ILE A 716 35.86 66.00 9.70
CA ILE A 716 36.81 65.88 8.59
C ILE A 716 36.49 64.63 7.78
N VAL A 717 36.49 63.46 8.41
CA VAL A 717 36.25 62.16 7.76
C VAL A 717 34.93 62.18 6.95
N LYS A 718 33.83 62.67 7.55
CA LYS A 718 32.51 62.83 6.90
C LYS A 718 32.57 63.70 5.62
N ASN A 719 33.53 64.62 5.55
CA ASN A 719 33.68 65.56 4.45
C ASN A 719 34.69 65.13 3.38
N ILE A 720 35.71 64.35 3.73
CA ILE A 720 36.80 63.98 2.82
C ILE A 720 36.64 62.59 2.20
N TYR A 721 35.90 61.67 2.84
CA TYR A 721 35.61 60.33 2.28
C TYR A 721 34.15 60.20 1.83
N LYS A 722 33.91 59.29 0.88
CA LYS A 722 32.56 58.93 0.41
C LYS A 722 31.83 58.03 1.41
N SER A 723 32.56 57.11 2.05
CA SER A 723 32.13 56.23 3.15
C SER A 723 33.24 56.20 4.20
N HIS A 724 32.91 55.95 5.46
CA HIS A 724 33.89 55.99 6.55
C HIS A 724 33.49 55.07 7.71
N ILE A 725 34.49 54.54 8.41
CA ILE A 725 34.35 53.68 9.60
C ILE A 725 35.01 54.32 10.82
N LEU A 726 34.75 53.79 12.02
CA LEU A 726 35.30 54.32 13.29
C LEU A 726 36.84 54.43 13.25
N ARG A 727 37.50 53.43 12.65
CA ARG A 727 38.97 53.41 12.46
C ARG A 727 39.49 54.66 11.76
N ASP A 728 38.74 55.20 10.81
CA ASP A 728 39.14 56.41 10.07
C ASP A 728 39.12 57.65 10.97
N ILE A 729 38.13 57.73 11.87
CA ILE A 729 37.98 58.82 12.84
C ILE A 729 39.13 58.77 13.85
N ILE A 730 39.41 57.59 14.41
CA ILE A 730 40.51 57.36 15.36
C ILE A 730 41.87 57.67 14.70
N TYR A 731 42.06 57.25 13.46
CA TYR A 731 43.28 57.53 12.70
C TYR A 731 43.54 59.03 12.55
N ILE A 732 42.54 59.80 12.13
CA ILE A 732 42.68 61.26 12.01
C ILE A 732 42.84 61.92 13.39
N HIS A 733 42.12 61.45 14.42
CA HIS A 733 42.26 61.96 15.79
C HIS A 733 43.71 61.84 16.26
N ASN A 734 44.31 60.66 16.12
CA ASN A 734 45.70 60.40 16.51
C ASN A 734 46.68 61.23 15.68
N ILE A 735 46.43 61.41 14.37
CA ILE A 735 47.23 62.31 13.54
C ILE A 735 47.13 63.75 14.05
N LEU A 736 45.96 64.22 14.47
CA LEU A 736 45.77 65.57 14.98
C LEU A 736 46.34 65.73 16.39
N GLU A 737 46.34 64.71 17.24
CA GLU A 737 46.85 64.84 18.60
C GLU A 737 48.39 64.78 18.67
N ALA A 738 49.05 64.05 17.75
CA ALA A 738 50.49 63.86 17.75
C ALA A 738 51.30 65.18 17.85
N PRO A 739 52.36 65.25 18.68
CA PRO A 739 53.19 66.45 18.83
C PRO A 739 54.04 66.73 17.58
N TYR A 740 54.25 68.00 17.26
CA TYR A 740 54.96 68.46 16.08
C TYR A 740 56.48 68.19 16.19
N LYS A 741 57.07 67.40 15.27
CA LYS A 741 58.54 67.30 15.10
C LYS A 741 58.93 67.72 13.68
N ALA A 742 59.72 68.78 13.58
CA ALA A 742 60.32 69.26 12.35
C ALA A 742 61.35 68.26 11.80
N ASN A 743 61.32 68.07 10.47
CA ASN A 743 62.27 67.35 9.60
C ASN A 743 62.10 65.83 9.43
N SER A 744 61.46 65.40 8.35
CA SER A 744 62.08 64.67 7.21
C SER A 744 61.04 63.81 6.46
N LYS A 745 61.24 63.67 5.14
CA LYS A 745 60.39 62.97 4.16
C LYS A 745 60.34 61.43 4.33
N GLN A 746 60.54 60.91 5.52
CA GLN A 746 60.40 59.50 5.86
C GLN A 746 59.78 59.39 7.26
N GLN A 747 58.46 59.31 7.32
CA GLN A 747 57.76 58.77 8.49
C GLN A 747 57.13 57.43 8.10
N THR A 748 57.87 56.37 8.35
CA THR A 748 57.30 55.12 8.86
C THR A 748 56.75 55.40 10.25
N LEU A 749 55.51 54.95 10.50
CA LEU A 749 54.84 55.04 11.80
C LEU A 749 55.72 54.43 12.92
N PRO A 750 55.57 54.84 14.19
CA PRO A 750 56.16 54.10 15.29
C PRO A 750 55.76 52.61 15.21
N PRO A 751 56.66 51.66 15.51
CA PRO A 751 56.36 50.23 15.42
C PRO A 751 55.17 49.76 16.31
N ASP A 752 54.70 50.60 17.23
CA ASP A 752 53.57 50.33 18.12
C ASP A 752 52.18 50.71 17.54
N PHE A 753 52.11 51.27 16.32
CA PHE A 753 50.84 51.72 15.73
C PHE A 753 49.86 50.59 15.41
N ASN A 754 50.36 49.38 15.13
CA ASN A 754 49.54 48.18 14.93
C ASN A 754 49.20 47.46 16.25
N LYS A 755 49.81 47.83 17.39
CA LYS A 755 49.51 47.23 18.70
C LYS A 755 48.40 47.97 19.42
N ASN A 756 48.39 49.30 19.39
CA ASN A 756 47.39 50.07 20.15
C ASN A 756 46.00 50.11 19.49
N ILE A 757 45.90 49.96 18.16
CA ILE A 757 44.60 49.83 17.47
C ILE A 757 43.95 48.46 17.78
N ASN A 758 44.77 47.44 18.00
CA ASN A 758 44.29 46.15 18.47
C ASN A 758 43.96 46.19 19.97
N GLN A 759 44.63 47.00 20.79
CA GLN A 759 44.33 47.10 22.23
C GLN A 759 43.04 47.86 22.55
N GLU A 760 42.64 48.93 21.84
CA GLU A 760 41.32 49.54 22.07
C GLU A 760 40.15 48.71 21.51
N TYR A 761 40.41 47.74 20.62
CA TYR A 761 39.43 46.74 20.19
C TYR A 761 39.49 45.43 20.98
N GLU A 762 40.54 45.19 21.77
CA GLU A 762 40.68 44.03 22.66
C GLU A 762 40.45 44.36 24.15
N ASP A 763 40.50 45.64 24.57
CA ASP A 763 40.33 46.03 25.98
C ASP A 763 38.87 46.08 26.47
N ASP A 764 37.87 45.93 25.59
CA ASP A 764 36.47 45.64 25.98
C ASP A 764 36.17 44.13 26.12
N LEU A 765 37.16 43.26 25.89
CA LEU A 765 37.07 41.83 26.16
C LEU A 765 38.35 41.36 26.85
N TYR A 766 38.41 41.66 28.15
CA TYR A 766 39.33 41.10 29.15
C TYR A 766 40.82 41.45 29.00
N SER A 767 41.30 42.36 29.85
CA SER A 767 42.62 42.21 30.46
C SER A 767 42.58 42.65 31.93
N PRO A 768 43.22 41.87 32.82
CA PRO A 768 44.07 42.47 33.83
C PRO A 768 45.53 42.06 33.63
N THR A 769 46.34 43.09 33.48
CA THR A 769 47.79 43.13 33.30
C THR A 769 48.57 42.38 34.39
N ILE A 770 49.68 41.71 34.03
CA ILE A 770 50.70 41.29 35.02
C ILE A 770 52.02 42.01 34.79
N LYS A 771 52.46 42.69 35.86
CA LYS A 771 53.80 43.25 36.06
C LYS A 771 54.81 42.13 36.37
N THR A 772 55.96 42.18 35.73
CA THR A 772 57.17 41.40 36.04
C THR A 772 57.68 41.66 37.47
N THR A 773 57.95 40.61 38.27
CA THR A 773 59.10 40.57 39.21
C THR A 773 59.36 39.20 39.87
N SER A 774 60.65 38.87 40.05
CA SER A 774 61.29 38.00 41.07
C SER A 774 61.44 36.48 40.81
N LEU A 775 62.67 36.04 40.49
CA LEU A 775 63.10 34.62 40.42
C LEU A 775 63.28 34.01 41.83
N ASP A 776 62.35 33.13 42.24
CA ASP A 776 62.54 32.22 43.39
C ASP A 776 63.26 30.92 42.93
N PRO A 777 64.44 30.57 43.48
CA PRO A 777 65.18 29.37 43.08
C PRO A 777 64.44 28.04 43.31
N LYS A 778 63.43 27.99 44.21
CA LYS A 778 62.58 26.80 44.39
C LYS A 778 61.62 26.60 43.22
N ILE A 779 61.02 27.69 42.72
CA ILE A 779 60.12 27.65 41.57
C ILE A 779 60.90 27.21 40.34
N GLU A 780 62.12 27.70 40.15
CA GLU A 780 62.91 27.38 38.97
C GLU A 780 63.35 25.93 38.89
N LYS A 781 63.54 25.29 40.05
CA LYS A 781 63.79 23.85 40.11
C LYS A 781 62.57 23.05 39.66
N LEU A 782 61.37 23.48 40.05
CA LEU A 782 60.08 22.86 39.67
C LEU A 782 59.76 23.10 38.19
N VAL A 783 60.05 24.30 37.66
CA VAL A 783 59.95 24.61 36.23
C VAL A 783 60.81 23.65 35.43
N SER A 784 62.07 23.41 35.83
CA SER A 784 62.94 22.46 35.12
C SER A 784 62.42 21.02 35.11
N ILE A 785 61.69 20.61 36.15
CA ILE A 785 61.11 19.27 36.26
C ILE A 785 59.88 19.17 35.35
N LEU A 786 58.98 20.15 35.39
CA LEU A 786 57.78 20.17 34.57
C LEU A 786 58.11 20.40 33.09
N GLN A 787 59.08 21.24 32.76
CA GLN A 787 59.58 21.46 31.39
C GLN A 787 60.13 20.18 30.76
N LYS A 788 60.73 19.27 31.54
CA LYS A 788 61.17 17.96 31.04
C LYS A 788 60.01 16.99 30.79
N MET A 789 58.87 17.20 31.45
CA MET A 789 57.67 16.38 31.27
C MET A 789 56.77 16.91 30.14
N PHE A 790 56.79 18.23 29.90
CA PHE A 790 56.06 18.93 28.85
C PHE A 790 57.06 19.75 28.02
N LEU A 791 57.79 19.07 27.14
CA LEU A 791 58.92 19.64 26.38
C LEU A 791 58.53 20.81 25.48
N ASP A 792 57.27 20.82 25.06
CA ASP A 792 56.68 21.80 24.17
C ASP A 792 56.07 23.00 24.89
N CYS A 793 55.95 23.00 26.23
CA CYS A 793 55.37 24.11 26.99
C CYS A 793 56.34 25.29 27.16
N ASP A 794 55.86 26.53 27.12
CA ASP A 794 56.66 27.72 27.43
C ASP A 794 57.12 27.72 28.91
N PRO A 795 58.44 27.77 29.19
CA PRO A 795 58.97 27.81 30.55
C PRO A 795 58.41 28.97 31.39
N ASP A 796 58.09 30.11 30.76
CA ASP A 796 57.53 31.27 31.46
C ASP A 796 56.06 31.08 31.83
N TYR A 797 55.31 30.29 31.05
CA TYR A 797 53.96 29.87 31.40
C TYR A 797 53.94 28.86 32.56
N ILE A 798 54.89 27.92 32.60
CA ILE A 798 55.06 27.01 33.75
C ILE A 798 55.41 27.80 35.02
N ARG A 799 56.28 28.83 34.90
CA ARG A 799 56.57 29.75 36.00
C ARG A 799 55.32 30.44 36.51
N GLN A 800 54.49 30.99 35.62
CA GLN A 800 53.25 31.66 36.00
C GLN A 800 52.28 30.71 36.71
N CYS A 801 52.10 29.49 36.20
CA CYS A 801 51.25 28.50 36.84
C CYS A 801 51.76 28.10 38.23
N LEU A 802 53.08 27.91 38.38
CA LEU A 802 53.68 27.63 39.68
C LEU A 802 53.58 28.80 40.65
N VAL A 803 53.64 30.05 40.18
CA VAL A 803 53.42 31.24 41.02
C VAL A 803 51.95 31.35 41.44
N GLN A 804 51.01 31.10 40.52
CA GLN A 804 49.57 31.13 40.81
C GLN A 804 49.14 30.04 41.81
N GLU A 805 49.71 28.84 41.69
CA GLU A 805 49.37 27.70 42.56
C GLU A 805 50.34 27.57 43.77
N ASN A 806 51.01 28.66 44.17
CA ASN A 806 51.92 28.73 45.33
C ASN A 806 53.04 27.65 45.37
N GLY A 807 53.51 27.21 44.21
CA GLY A 807 54.58 26.22 44.06
C GLY A 807 54.13 24.76 44.16
N ASP A 808 52.82 24.47 44.10
CA ASP A 808 52.31 23.10 44.09
C ASP A 808 52.46 22.44 42.70
N GLN A 809 53.44 21.56 42.60
CA GLN A 809 53.80 20.87 41.36
C GLN A 809 52.69 19.96 40.82
N LEU A 810 51.86 19.35 41.69
CA LEU A 810 50.89 18.34 41.27
C LEU A 810 49.68 18.99 40.60
N LEU A 811 49.21 20.11 41.15
CA LEU A 811 48.14 20.93 40.59
C LEU A 811 48.52 21.52 39.23
N VAL A 812 49.72 22.10 39.14
CA VAL A 812 50.22 22.63 37.86
C VAL A 812 50.42 21.52 36.83
N LYS A 813 50.91 20.35 37.23
CA LYS A 813 51.02 19.20 36.32
C LYS A 813 49.66 18.77 35.78
N ASN A 814 48.64 18.68 36.62
CA ASN A 814 47.29 18.32 36.17
C ASN A 814 46.72 19.36 35.20
N LYS A 815 46.95 20.65 35.48
CA LYS A 815 46.56 21.77 34.61
C LYS A 815 47.27 21.74 33.26
N LEU A 816 48.55 21.35 33.22
CA LEU A 816 49.29 21.16 31.97
C LEU A 816 48.84 19.90 31.23
N MET A 817 48.47 18.81 31.91
CA MET A 817 47.95 17.59 31.25
C MET A 817 46.63 17.81 30.48
N GLU A 818 45.89 18.87 30.78
CA GLU A 818 44.66 19.25 30.04
C GLU A 818 44.95 19.74 28.62
N GLY A 819 46.21 20.14 28.34
CA GLY A 819 46.71 20.44 26.99
C GLY A 819 46.47 21.86 26.49
N ASN A 820 45.93 22.75 27.32
CA ASN A 820 45.70 24.17 27.00
C ASN A 820 46.84 25.05 27.56
N TYR A 821 48.03 24.96 26.98
CA TYR A 821 49.19 25.77 27.38
C TYR A 821 49.99 26.29 26.18
N LEU A 822 50.70 27.40 26.36
CA LEU A 822 51.50 28.04 25.31
C LEU A 822 52.66 27.14 24.87
N ILE A 823 52.80 26.93 23.56
CA ILE A 823 53.83 26.06 22.97
C ILE A 823 55.09 26.87 22.61
N PHE A 824 56.26 26.43 23.09
CA PHE A 824 57.55 27.06 22.86
C PHE A 824 58.24 26.50 21.61
N TYR A 825 58.27 27.29 20.52
CA TYR A 825 59.06 26.98 19.33
C TYR A 825 60.48 27.56 19.45
N GLN A 826 61.49 26.70 19.67
CA GLN A 826 62.90 27.11 19.50
C GLN A 826 63.21 27.24 18.01
N GLY A 827 63.11 28.45 17.49
CA GLY A 827 63.70 28.82 16.21
C GLY A 827 65.21 28.93 16.33
N THR A 828 65.94 28.01 15.70
CA THR A 828 67.35 28.22 15.36
C THR A 828 67.56 27.96 13.88
N GLY A 829 67.93 29.02 13.13
CA GLY A 829 68.82 28.86 11.98
C GLY A 829 68.24 29.18 10.60
N SER A 830 68.55 30.39 10.13
CA SER A 830 68.72 30.84 8.74
C SER A 830 67.54 30.76 7.77
N ILE A 831 67.00 31.95 7.52
CA ILE A 831 66.60 32.48 6.22
C ILE A 831 67.75 32.21 5.21
N ASP A 832 67.61 31.18 4.38
CA ASP A 832 68.23 31.01 3.04
C ASP A 832 68.07 29.56 2.55
N ALA A 833 66.85 29.14 2.20
CA ALA A 833 66.65 27.90 1.44
C ALA A 833 65.29 27.78 0.72
N TYR A 834 64.52 28.86 0.54
CA TYR A 834 63.21 28.82 -0.11
C TYR A 834 63.09 29.62 -1.42
N GLU A 835 64.21 30.13 -1.96
CA GLU A 835 64.29 30.78 -3.28
C GLU A 835 64.92 29.89 -4.38
N LYS A 836 64.63 28.59 -4.43
CA LYS A 836 65.12 27.75 -5.54
C LYS A 836 64.15 26.76 -6.18
N TYR A 837 62.86 26.77 -5.81
CA TYR A 837 61.87 25.86 -6.42
C TYR A 837 60.63 26.50 -7.03
N PHE A 838 60.50 27.83 -7.00
CA PHE A 838 59.47 28.55 -7.76
C PHE A 838 60.06 29.74 -8.49
N GLY A 839 60.72 29.46 -9.61
CA GLY A 839 60.89 30.43 -10.69
C GLY A 839 59.66 30.36 -11.60
N LEU A 840 58.73 31.29 -11.39
CA LEU A 840 57.69 31.62 -12.36
C LEU A 840 58.34 32.23 -13.60
N ASN A 841 57.90 31.82 -14.78
CA ASN A 841 57.81 32.69 -15.95
C ASN A 841 56.49 32.38 -16.66
N PHE A 842 55.49 33.20 -16.37
CA PHE A 842 54.41 33.46 -17.32
C PHE A 842 54.98 34.35 -18.43
N LEU A 843 54.73 33.99 -19.69
CA LEU A 843 54.49 34.95 -20.78
C LEU A 843 53.84 34.21 -21.96
N ASP A 844 52.71 34.77 -22.39
CA ASP A 844 52.02 34.71 -23.67
C ASP A 844 52.49 33.71 -24.75
N GLU A 845 51.55 32.88 -25.22
CA GLU A 845 51.18 32.80 -26.64
C GLU A 845 49.95 31.87 -26.86
N GLY A 846 48.92 32.42 -27.52
CA GLY A 846 48.18 31.66 -28.54
C GLY A 846 46.90 30.91 -28.15
N ILE A 847 45.77 31.63 -28.18
CA ILE A 847 44.52 31.06 -28.68
C ILE A 847 44.73 30.73 -30.18
N SER A 848 44.76 29.45 -30.56
CA SER A 848 44.22 28.98 -31.85
C SER A 848 44.39 27.46 -32.06
N HIS A 849 43.28 26.81 -32.45
CA HIS A 849 43.17 25.48 -33.06
C HIS A 849 43.30 24.24 -32.17
N ILE A 850 42.16 23.61 -31.84
CA ILE A 850 41.78 22.27 -32.32
C ILE A 850 40.24 22.18 -32.33
N SER A 851 39.77 21.53 -33.38
CA SER A 851 38.44 21.61 -33.98
C SER A 851 37.40 20.68 -33.33
N LYS A 852 36.14 20.91 -33.71
CA LYS A 852 34.89 20.17 -33.41
C LYS A 852 35.02 18.65 -33.13
N PRO A 853 34.18 18.09 -32.23
CA PRO A 853 34.03 16.66 -32.04
C PRO A 853 32.98 16.08 -33.01
N ASP A 854 33.37 15.08 -33.80
CA ASP A 854 32.43 14.18 -34.47
C ASP A 854 32.73 12.73 -34.04
N ILE A 855 31.73 12.14 -33.36
CA ILE A 855 31.33 10.73 -33.37
C ILE A 855 32.28 9.69 -32.74
N ILE A 856 31.97 9.30 -31.49
CA ILE A 856 31.69 7.90 -31.15
C ILE A 856 30.43 7.89 -30.26
N GLN A 857 29.29 7.58 -30.89
CA GLN A 857 28.14 6.96 -30.24
C GLN A 857 28.42 5.46 -30.05
N ASP A 858 27.79 4.91 -29.01
CA ASP A 858 27.55 3.49 -28.74
C ASP A 858 28.67 2.66 -28.08
N ALA A 859 28.71 2.71 -26.74
CA ALA A 859 28.70 1.49 -25.92
C ALA A 859 28.27 1.79 -24.46
N PHE A 860 27.24 1.06 -24.01
CA PHE A 860 26.65 0.91 -22.67
C PHE A 860 25.58 1.93 -22.21
N PRO A 861 24.30 1.54 -22.25
CA PRO A 861 23.22 2.24 -21.58
C PRO A 861 23.18 1.80 -20.11
N ILE A 862 23.63 2.67 -19.21
CA ILE A 862 23.21 2.62 -17.81
C ILE A 862 22.43 3.89 -17.56
N SER A 863 21.11 3.71 -17.42
CA SER A 863 20.19 4.71 -16.92
C SER A 863 20.71 5.22 -15.58
N PHE A 864 21.30 6.41 -15.55
CA PHE A 864 21.43 7.18 -14.32
C PHE A 864 20.01 7.51 -13.84
N LYS A 865 19.45 6.65 -12.98
CA LYS A 865 18.47 7.12 -12.00
C LYS A 865 19.19 8.25 -11.26
N SER A 866 18.58 9.42 -11.27
CA SER A 866 19.05 10.66 -10.66
C SER A 866 19.47 10.43 -9.20
N PHE A 867 20.73 10.05 -8.98
CA PHE A 867 21.45 10.43 -7.79
C PHE A 867 21.80 11.89 -7.99
N HIS A 868 20.85 12.76 -7.64
CA HIS A 868 21.23 14.08 -7.18
C HIS A 868 22.16 13.84 -5.99
N PRO A 869 23.43 14.27 -6.01
CA PRO A 869 24.07 14.55 -4.74
C PRO A 869 23.11 15.50 -4.05
N ASN A 870 22.66 15.16 -2.83
CA ASN A 870 22.16 16.18 -1.94
C ASN A 870 23.30 17.19 -1.83
N LEU A 871 23.25 18.25 -2.65
CA LEU A 871 23.91 19.50 -2.34
C LEU A 871 23.32 19.85 -0.99
N VAL A 872 24.08 19.57 0.06
CA VAL A 872 23.96 20.30 1.31
C VAL A 872 23.89 21.76 0.88
N SER A 873 22.77 22.42 1.21
CA SER A 873 22.61 23.85 1.03
C SER A 873 23.88 24.52 1.55
N GLU A 874 24.67 25.12 0.66
CA GLU A 874 25.86 25.88 0.99
C GLU A 874 25.42 27.08 1.85
N SER A 875 25.37 26.88 3.16
CA SER A 875 25.47 27.97 4.12
C SER A 875 26.92 28.44 4.09
N GLN A 876 27.14 29.68 3.68
CA GLN A 876 28.42 30.37 3.82
C GLN A 876 28.78 30.46 5.30
N SER A 877 29.54 29.48 5.76
CA SER A 877 30.16 29.48 7.08
C SER A 877 31.47 28.72 6.94
N ASN A 878 32.58 29.42 7.18
CA ASN A 878 33.95 28.89 7.14
C ASN A 878 34.10 27.72 8.11
N TYR A 879 33.85 26.49 7.66
CA TYR A 879 33.99 25.25 8.44
C TYR A 879 35.34 24.55 8.19
N CYS A 880 36.43 25.31 8.17
CA CYS A 880 37.77 24.75 7.91
C CYS A 880 38.79 25.02 9.03
N GLU A 881 38.41 25.00 10.31
CA GLU A 881 39.39 25.08 11.41
C GLU A 881 38.96 24.32 12.67
N VAL A 882 38.90 22.98 12.65
CA VAL A 882 39.00 22.20 13.89
C VAL A 882 39.73 20.89 13.61
N ILE A 883 40.97 20.74 14.11
CA ILE A 883 41.57 19.42 14.36
C ILE A 883 41.21 19.03 15.81
N PRO A 884 40.36 18.02 16.05
CA PRO A 884 40.09 17.54 17.41
C PRO A 884 41.34 16.83 17.97
N GLY A 885 41.82 17.21 19.15
CA GLY A 885 43.07 16.72 19.75
C GLY A 885 43.27 15.18 19.68
N LEU A 886 44.49 14.74 19.35
CA LEU A 886 44.71 13.46 18.68
C LEU A 886 45.38 12.33 19.48
N PHE A 887 44.93 11.11 19.20
CA PHE A 887 45.76 9.90 19.15
C PHE A 887 46.19 9.65 17.69
N VAL A 888 47.49 9.69 17.38
CA VAL A 888 48.04 9.48 16.01
C VAL A 888 48.50 8.02 15.85
N ARG A 889 48.06 7.35 14.79
CA ARG A 889 48.71 6.12 14.31
C ARG A 889 48.94 6.18 12.79
N PHE A 890 50.06 5.64 12.33
CA PHE A 890 50.32 5.49 10.90
C PHE A 890 49.64 4.21 10.38
N LEU A 891 48.75 4.37 9.41
CA LEU A 891 48.18 3.28 8.63
C LEU A 891 48.76 3.36 7.23
N ASP A 892 49.69 2.45 6.95
CA ASP A 892 50.24 2.26 5.61
C ASP A 892 50.90 3.56 5.04
N GLY A 893 51.48 4.37 5.92
CA GLY A 893 52.16 5.64 5.57
C GLY A 893 51.27 6.89 5.57
N ILE A 894 49.98 6.77 5.92
CA ILE A 894 49.04 7.88 6.09
C ILE A 894 48.72 8.04 7.58
N GLU A 895 48.66 9.27 8.05
CA GLU A 895 48.34 9.58 9.45
C GLU A 895 46.83 9.43 9.69
N PHE A 896 46.48 8.67 10.73
CA PHE A 896 45.10 8.46 11.17
C PHE A 896 44.83 9.20 12.48
N TYR A 897 43.76 10.00 12.46
CA TYR A 897 43.37 10.96 13.49
C TYR A 897 42.07 10.49 14.16
N VAL A 898 41.99 10.47 15.49
CA VAL A 898 40.76 10.11 16.23
C VAL A 898 40.46 11.16 17.30
N SER A 899 39.21 11.64 17.34
CA SER A 899 38.76 12.65 18.31
C SER A 899 38.76 12.15 19.77
N LYS A 900 39.02 13.06 20.73
CA LYS A 900 38.91 12.80 22.18
C LYS A 900 37.49 12.35 22.55
N GLY A 901 37.38 11.23 23.28
CA GLY A 901 36.11 10.69 23.80
C GLY A 901 35.60 9.42 23.12
N ILE A 902 36.27 8.94 22.07
CA ILE A 902 35.90 7.73 21.32
C ILE A 902 36.77 6.55 21.80
N ASP A 903 36.15 5.39 22.07
CA ASP A 903 36.87 4.17 22.50
C ASP A 903 37.75 3.61 21.37
N HIS A 904 39.03 3.96 21.42
CA HIS A 904 40.05 3.65 20.41
C HIS A 904 40.21 2.14 20.13
N SER A 905 39.84 1.28 21.09
CA SER A 905 40.01 -0.17 20.99
C SER A 905 38.97 -0.85 20.09
N ASN A 906 37.76 -0.28 20.00
CA ASN A 906 36.65 -0.84 19.23
C ASN A 906 36.78 -0.55 17.72
N ILE A 907 37.06 0.70 17.31
CA ILE A 907 37.13 1.08 15.88
C ILE A 907 38.24 0.31 15.14
N LEU A 908 39.39 0.13 15.78
CA LEU A 908 40.53 -0.55 15.18
C LEU A 908 40.36 -2.07 15.08
N SER A 909 39.52 -2.68 15.94
CA SER A 909 39.27 -4.13 15.95
C SER A 909 38.08 -4.53 15.08
N SER A 910 37.01 -3.70 15.04
CA SER A 910 35.80 -3.99 14.26
C SER A 910 35.89 -3.55 12.79
N CYS A 911 36.68 -2.50 12.47
CA CYS A 911 36.65 -1.85 11.14
C CYS A 911 37.97 -1.93 10.35
N HIS A 912 38.95 -2.73 10.77
CA HIS A 912 40.29 -2.80 10.16
C HIS A 912 40.25 -3.06 8.64
N THR A 913 39.40 -3.98 8.17
CA THR A 913 39.27 -4.32 6.75
C THR A 913 38.71 -3.15 5.93
N SER A 914 37.65 -2.51 6.43
CA SER A 914 37.01 -1.37 5.77
C SER A 914 37.93 -0.14 5.73
N LEU A 915 38.67 0.12 6.80
CA LEU A 915 39.64 1.20 6.87
C LEU A 915 40.81 0.97 5.92
N SER A 916 41.28 -0.28 5.80
CA SER A 916 42.33 -0.63 4.84
C SER A 916 41.88 -0.45 3.39
N HIS A 917 40.63 -0.81 3.06
CA HIS A 917 40.06 -0.55 1.74
C HIS A 917 39.92 0.94 1.44
N PHE A 918 39.46 1.73 2.42
CA PHE A 918 39.35 3.16 2.27
C PHE A 918 40.70 3.83 1.99
N VAL A 919 41.72 3.49 2.78
CA VAL A 919 43.08 4.00 2.63
C VAL A 919 43.67 3.61 1.27
N LYS A 920 43.45 2.37 0.81
CA LYS A 920 43.89 1.92 -0.52
C LYS A 920 43.25 2.74 -1.64
N MET A 921 41.94 2.95 -1.58
CA MET A 921 41.21 3.75 -2.55
C MET A 921 41.71 5.21 -2.58
N LEU A 922 41.92 5.84 -1.42
CA LEU A 922 42.48 7.19 -1.37
C LEU A 922 43.89 7.26 -1.96
N LYS A 923 44.73 6.24 -1.75
CA LYS A 923 46.06 6.16 -2.38
C LYS A 923 45.98 6.03 -3.90
N ASP A 924 44.99 5.32 -4.43
CA ASP A 924 44.79 5.20 -5.88
C ASP A 924 44.32 6.53 -6.48
N LEU A 925 43.51 7.31 -5.75
CA LEU A 925 43.18 8.69 -6.12
C LEU A 925 44.41 9.61 -6.06
N VAL A 926 45.23 9.53 -5.02
CA VAL A 926 46.51 10.28 -4.94
C VAL A 926 47.39 10.02 -6.15
N LYS A 927 47.49 8.76 -6.60
CA LYS A 927 48.23 8.42 -7.83
C LYS A 927 47.59 9.05 -9.07
N ALA A 928 46.27 9.04 -9.18
CA ALA A 928 45.54 9.64 -10.31
C ALA A 928 45.78 11.15 -10.41
N PHE A 929 45.79 11.85 -9.27
CA PHE A 929 46.09 13.29 -9.20
C PHE A 929 47.59 13.63 -9.17
N LYS A 930 48.48 12.63 -9.24
CA LYS A 930 49.94 12.78 -9.17
C LYS A 930 50.43 13.52 -7.91
N LEU A 931 49.74 13.31 -6.79
CA LEU A 931 50.10 13.88 -5.49
C LEU A 931 51.00 12.95 -4.69
N VAL A 932 51.60 13.48 -3.63
CA VAL A 932 52.42 12.69 -2.70
C VAL A 932 51.49 12.05 -1.66
N PRO A 933 51.65 10.78 -1.27
CA PRO A 933 50.80 10.15 -0.26
C PRO A 933 50.76 10.87 1.11
N LYS A 934 51.79 11.66 1.43
CA LYS A 934 51.84 12.52 2.63
C LYS A 934 50.89 13.72 2.56
N SER A 935 50.33 14.01 1.39
CA SER A 935 49.39 15.10 1.19
C SER A 935 47.97 14.77 1.66
N ILE A 936 47.73 13.52 2.09
CA ILE A 936 46.43 13.07 2.59
C ILE A 936 46.55 12.49 4.00
N ASN A 937 45.51 12.72 4.78
CA ASN A 937 45.33 12.28 6.15
C ASN A 937 43.91 11.71 6.30
N VAL A 938 43.73 10.76 7.19
CA VAL A 938 42.40 10.20 7.47
C VAL A 938 42.04 10.50 8.91
N PHE A 939 40.81 10.93 9.16
CA PHE A 939 40.33 11.12 10.52
C PHE A 939 39.02 10.39 10.76
N PHE A 940 38.71 10.13 12.02
CA PHE A 940 37.40 9.65 12.44
C PHE A 940 36.86 10.59 13.51
N ASP A 941 35.78 11.26 13.16
CA ASP A 941 35.06 12.14 14.08
C ASP A 941 33.56 12.00 13.84
N ASP A 942 32.86 11.49 14.85
CA ASP A 942 31.42 11.32 14.83
C ASP A 942 30.66 12.63 15.02
N ASN A 943 31.30 13.67 15.57
CA ASN A 943 30.65 14.92 15.92
C ASN A 943 30.69 15.98 14.81
N THR A 944 31.46 15.76 13.74
CA THR A 944 31.58 16.71 12.63
C THR A 944 30.83 16.24 11.38
N SER A 945 30.28 17.21 10.65
CA SER A 945 29.69 17.03 9.31
C SER A 945 30.72 17.11 8.19
N SER A 946 31.98 17.40 8.51
CA SER A 946 33.05 17.55 7.52
C SER A 946 33.43 16.20 6.91
N ILE A 947 33.21 16.07 5.60
CA ILE A 947 33.52 14.88 4.81
C ILE A 947 35.00 14.90 4.39
N VAL A 948 35.44 16.03 3.82
CA VAL A 948 36.82 16.34 3.46
C VAL A 948 37.09 17.80 3.78
N PHE A 949 38.26 18.10 4.33
CA PHE A 949 38.74 19.47 4.42
C PHE A 949 40.20 19.57 3.98
N ASN A 950 40.63 20.77 3.61
CA ASN A 950 41.99 21.06 3.21
C ASN A 950 42.60 22.06 4.17
N GLN A 951 43.71 21.70 4.81
CA GLN A 951 44.45 22.57 5.71
C GLN A 951 45.90 22.63 5.24
N ASN A 952 46.35 23.82 4.82
CA ASN A 952 47.71 24.05 4.34
C ASN A 952 48.18 23.05 3.25
N SER A 953 47.32 22.76 2.27
CA SER A 953 47.60 21.80 1.19
C SER A 953 47.69 20.33 1.62
N LEU A 954 47.22 20.02 2.84
CA LEU A 954 47.00 18.67 3.33
C LEU A 954 45.50 18.38 3.36
N LEU A 955 45.09 17.29 2.75
CA LEU A 955 43.69 16.88 2.66
C LEU A 955 43.36 15.90 3.78
N PHE A 956 42.28 16.14 4.50
CA PHE A 956 41.82 15.30 5.60
C PHE A 956 40.49 14.66 5.23
N PHE A 957 40.41 13.33 5.23
CA PHE A 957 39.25 12.56 4.83
C PHE A 957 38.60 11.87 6.03
N ASN A 958 37.30 12.08 6.24
CA ASN A 958 36.60 11.50 7.38
C ASN A 958 36.13 10.06 7.07
N PHE A 959 36.68 9.07 7.79
CA PHE A 959 36.35 7.66 7.65
C PHE A 959 34.88 7.35 7.99
N LYS A 960 34.21 8.16 8.81
CA LYS A 960 32.79 7.99 9.16
C LYS A 960 31.88 7.86 7.92
N PHE A 961 32.21 8.60 6.85
CA PHE A 961 31.40 8.63 5.63
C PHE A 961 31.72 7.49 4.66
N TYR A 962 32.72 6.65 4.96
CA TYR A 962 33.05 5.51 4.13
C TYR A 962 32.15 4.30 4.43
N LYS A 963 31.24 3.99 3.50
CA LYS A 963 30.39 2.78 3.56
C LYS A 963 31.03 1.64 2.77
N ALA A 964 31.47 0.60 3.47
CA ALA A 964 32.13 -0.56 2.86
C ALA A 964 31.21 -1.48 2.04
N GLU A 965 29.89 -1.25 2.07
CA GLU A 965 28.86 -2.07 1.38
C GLU A 965 28.54 -1.59 -0.04
N CYS A 966 29.07 -0.44 -0.48
CA CYS A 966 28.87 0.08 -1.84
C CYS A 966 29.80 -0.62 -2.86
N SER A 967 29.42 -0.60 -4.15
CA SER A 967 30.32 -1.12 -5.20
C SER A 967 31.60 -0.28 -5.30
N GLU A 968 32.73 -0.90 -5.67
CA GLU A 968 34.05 -0.24 -5.74
C GLU A 968 34.03 0.98 -6.68
N ILE A 969 33.25 0.91 -7.77
CA ILE A 969 33.09 1.99 -8.75
C ILE A 969 32.30 3.18 -8.16
N GLU A 970 31.22 2.92 -7.42
CA GLU A 970 30.43 3.98 -6.78
C GLU A 970 31.23 4.68 -5.67
N ALA A 971 31.94 3.90 -4.84
CA ALA A 971 32.82 4.45 -3.81
C ALA A 971 33.94 5.31 -4.42
N MET A 972 34.61 4.81 -5.46
CA MET A 972 35.67 5.55 -6.16
C MET A 972 35.14 6.84 -6.80
N SER A 973 33.96 6.81 -7.42
CA SER A 973 33.36 7.97 -8.08
C SER A 973 32.98 9.06 -7.06
N TYR A 974 32.39 8.67 -5.93
CA TYR A 974 32.05 9.59 -4.85
C TYR A 974 33.31 10.26 -4.27
N TRP A 975 34.32 9.47 -3.91
CA TRP A 975 35.52 10.01 -3.29
C TRP A 975 36.41 10.76 -4.28
N TYR A 976 36.37 10.45 -5.57
CA TYR A 976 37.00 11.28 -6.62
C TYR A 976 36.44 12.70 -6.61
N MET A 977 35.11 12.87 -6.53
CA MET A 977 34.48 14.19 -6.46
C MET A 977 34.86 14.95 -5.18
N MET A 978 34.88 14.26 -4.04
CA MET A 978 35.31 14.87 -2.76
C MET A 978 36.79 15.28 -2.80
N PHE A 979 37.63 14.50 -3.49
CA PHE A 979 39.03 14.82 -3.71
C PHE A 979 39.19 16.09 -4.56
N CYS A 980 38.45 16.22 -5.66
CA CYS A 980 38.42 17.43 -6.49
C CYS A 980 38.01 18.67 -5.69
N HIS A 981 36.91 18.57 -4.92
CA HIS A 981 36.43 19.66 -4.08
C HIS A 981 37.47 20.08 -3.02
N GLY A 982 38.08 19.12 -2.32
CA GLY A 982 39.15 19.39 -1.37
C GLY A 982 40.38 20.08 -2.01
N LEU A 983 40.73 19.69 -3.24
CA LEU A 983 41.82 20.34 -4.00
C LEU A 983 41.46 21.74 -4.48
N ALA A 984 40.19 22.01 -4.81
CA ALA A 984 39.73 23.32 -5.27
C ALA A 984 40.01 24.42 -4.23
N HIS A 985 39.97 24.08 -2.93
CA HIS A 985 40.35 24.98 -1.84
C HIS A 985 41.81 25.46 -1.85
N ASN A 986 42.70 24.82 -2.62
CA ASN A 986 44.05 25.35 -2.85
C ASN A 986 44.06 26.58 -3.76
N PHE A 987 43.00 26.79 -4.56
CA PHE A 987 42.88 27.89 -5.50
C PHE A 987 41.89 28.95 -5.00
N ILE A 988 40.72 28.52 -4.51
CA ILE A 988 39.63 29.39 -4.11
C ILE A 988 39.07 28.91 -2.77
N ARG A 989 39.18 29.75 -1.74
CA ARG A 989 38.73 29.43 -0.38
C ARG A 989 37.20 29.49 -0.25
N ASP A 990 36.55 30.41 -0.95
CA ASP A 990 35.11 30.65 -0.87
C ASP A 990 34.33 29.68 -1.74
N HIS A 991 33.18 29.19 -1.26
CA HIS A 991 32.27 28.31 -2.01
C HIS A 991 31.41 29.09 -3.02
N ASN A 992 32.06 29.77 -3.98
CA ASN A 992 31.40 30.56 -5.01
C ASN A 992 31.33 29.80 -6.35
N PHE A 993 30.73 30.42 -7.38
CA PHE A 993 30.62 29.82 -8.72
C PHE A 993 31.98 29.45 -9.35
N GLU A 994 33.06 30.14 -8.97
CA GLU A 994 34.41 29.82 -9.47
C GLU A 994 35.02 28.60 -8.75
N HIS A 995 34.57 28.27 -7.54
CA HIS A 995 34.98 27.08 -6.78
C HIS A 995 34.32 25.79 -7.26
N ARG A 996 33.07 25.85 -7.76
CA ARG A 996 32.34 24.73 -8.35
C ARG A 996 32.80 24.45 -9.78
#